data_AF-A0A428Z488-F1
#
_entry.id   AF-A0A428Z488-F1
#
_cell.length_a   1.000
_cell.length_b   1.000
_cell.length_c   1.000
_cell.angle_alpha   90.00
_cell.angle_beta   90.00
_cell.angle_gamma   90.00
#
_symmetry.space_group_name_H-M   'P 1'
#
loop_
_entity.id
_entity.type
_entity.pdbx_description
1 polymer ?
#
loop_
_entity_poly.entity_id
_entity_poly.type
_entity_poly.pdbx_seq_one_letter_code
_entity_poly.pdbx_strand_id
1 'polypeptide(L)'
;MGRELHDRFPVFATALDEVLACFAPGLREVMWGTDETLLNRTDHTQAALFAIEVALYRLLESWGVRAEFVAGHSVGEIAAAHVAGVLSLADAAALVAARGRLMAALPPGGVMAAVEAGEDEIRPLLTPGAAVAAVNGPRALVLSGAEADVERVLAALGERRHTRLAVSHAFHSPLMDPILDDFREVAEGLTWHVPDLAVVSGLTGLIAEPEELCSAEYWVRHVRETVRFADGVTALADAGATAFLEVGPDAVLSAAAHASLPERALVQPLLRRDRPEEPSLVTGLTGLHVHGVTVDWAAFFAGTGARRVDLPTYAFQRERYWPAGGARTLEVTGAGLEAVGHPLLGAAMVVAGSDDLVLTGVLSTAVQPWLADHRVGGMLFFPGTGFLELAIRAGDQVGCARVAELTLAVPLVLPDEGAVQVQLKVGGPDGTGRRELWFHSRPADRPETPWTLHATGRLAPDAAEPARFDAAEWPPRDARAVDITDRYDRYEAAGLVYGPAFRGLRALWRRGEELFAEIALHASVRDTGEYGVHPGLLDSVLHAAALDHDSERLLPFEWRDVTLHASGAGLLRARLLRTGPDTVVVDAADAQGAPVVSIAGLTLRAAPAAAARPALPDPAGSLFRLEWQHHEVPAAAQGGWALVGEDLFGLTAHLEGAAHVPTLDALSGERAPRPLVGPLGGSGDGAQADALPGEQAPRHLVGPVGGPGAGAQADAVSGERAPRPLVGPLGGSGDGAQADALPGEQAPRHLLDP
;
A
#
# COMPACT_ATOMS: atom_id res chain seq x y z
N MET A 1 -21.09 -17.22 40.57
CA MET A 1 -21.62 -16.46 39.42
C MET A 1 -21.93 -15.04 39.87
N GLY A 2 -21.56 -14.05 39.05
CA GLY A 2 -21.83 -12.62 39.25
C GLY A 2 -20.96 -11.91 40.29
N ARG A 3 -19.91 -12.56 40.84
CA ARG A 3 -19.09 -11.94 41.89
C ARG A 3 -18.13 -10.91 41.34
N GLU A 4 -17.38 -11.29 40.31
CA GLU A 4 -16.37 -10.42 39.71
C GLU A 4 -17.06 -9.22 39.05
N LEU A 5 -18.22 -9.44 38.42
CA LEU A 5 -19.01 -8.36 37.83
C LEU A 5 -19.60 -7.41 38.88
N HIS A 6 -20.04 -7.92 40.04
CA HIS A 6 -20.51 -7.07 41.15
C HIS A 6 -19.39 -6.19 41.69
N ASP A 7 -18.20 -6.74 41.89
CA ASP A 7 -17.03 -5.98 42.35
C ASP A 7 -16.57 -4.94 41.30
N ARG A 8 -16.75 -5.23 40.01
CA ARG A 8 -16.17 -4.44 38.91
C ARG A 8 -17.08 -3.36 38.34
N PHE A 9 -18.39 -3.62 38.25
CA PHE A 9 -19.35 -2.80 37.49
C PHE A 9 -20.51 -2.33 38.38
N PRO A 10 -20.54 -1.03 38.76
CA PRO A 10 -21.57 -0.50 39.67
C PRO A 10 -23.02 -0.72 39.20
N VAL A 11 -23.30 -0.60 37.89
CA VAL A 11 -24.65 -0.83 37.35
C VAL A 11 -25.10 -2.28 37.57
N PHE A 12 -24.21 -3.23 37.31
CA PHE A 12 -24.48 -4.64 37.57
C PHE A 12 -24.69 -4.90 39.05
N ALA A 13 -23.84 -4.30 39.91
CA ALA A 13 -23.96 -4.45 41.35
C ALA A 13 -25.31 -3.96 41.86
N THR A 14 -25.73 -2.76 41.47
CA THR A 14 -27.05 -2.20 41.84
C THR A 14 -28.19 -3.08 41.33
N ALA A 15 -28.18 -3.47 40.05
CA ALA A 15 -29.24 -4.30 39.49
C ALA A 15 -29.33 -5.67 40.18
N LEU A 16 -28.17 -6.31 40.45
CA LEU A 16 -28.14 -7.58 41.16
C LEU A 16 -28.67 -7.42 42.60
N ASP A 17 -28.26 -6.37 43.30
CA ASP A 17 -28.68 -6.11 44.68
C ASP A 17 -30.20 -5.86 44.78
N GLU A 18 -30.78 -5.12 43.82
CA GLU A 18 -32.22 -4.88 43.72
C GLU A 18 -33.00 -6.18 43.49
N VAL A 19 -32.54 -7.04 42.57
CA VAL A 19 -33.20 -8.33 42.31
C VAL A 19 -33.09 -9.25 43.52
N LEU A 20 -31.92 -9.32 44.15
CA LEU A 20 -31.68 -10.15 45.33
C LEU A 20 -32.57 -9.74 46.52
N ALA A 21 -32.89 -8.44 46.65
CA ALA A 21 -33.78 -7.95 47.70
C ALA A 21 -35.23 -8.46 47.57
N CYS A 22 -35.64 -8.95 46.39
CA CYS A 22 -36.94 -9.57 46.18
C CYS A 22 -37.00 -11.04 46.63
N PHE A 23 -35.86 -11.66 46.96
CA PHE A 23 -35.77 -13.07 47.38
C PHE A 23 -35.41 -13.20 48.86
N ALA A 24 -35.49 -14.42 49.38
CA ALA A 24 -35.09 -14.72 50.75
C ALA A 24 -33.58 -14.41 50.97
N PRO A 25 -33.19 -13.92 52.17
CA PRO A 25 -31.78 -13.67 52.49
C PRO A 25 -30.91 -14.92 52.30
N GLY A 26 -29.67 -14.74 51.85
CA GLY A 26 -28.70 -15.84 51.66
C GLY A 26 -28.43 -16.23 50.21
N LEU A 27 -29.26 -15.79 49.26
CA LEU A 27 -29.10 -16.16 47.84
C LEU A 27 -27.77 -15.64 47.25
N ARG A 28 -27.30 -14.48 47.70
CA ARG A 28 -26.01 -13.89 47.29
C ARG A 28 -24.84 -14.82 47.61
N GLU A 29 -24.78 -15.30 48.85
CA GLU A 29 -23.73 -16.19 49.33
C GLU A 29 -23.73 -17.51 48.54
N VAL A 30 -24.92 -18.05 48.26
CA VAL A 30 -25.12 -19.23 47.42
C VAL A 30 -24.60 -19.00 46.00
N MET A 31 -24.94 -17.86 45.37
CA MET A 31 -24.44 -17.49 44.03
C MET A 31 -22.91 -17.37 44.00
N TRP A 32 -22.29 -16.90 45.07
CA TRP A 32 -20.83 -16.75 45.20
C TRP A 32 -20.10 -18.03 45.58
N GLY A 33 -20.81 -19.15 45.72
CA GLY A 33 -20.22 -20.48 45.85
C GLY A 33 -19.90 -20.90 47.28
N THR A 34 -20.59 -20.36 48.30
CA THR A 34 -20.45 -20.88 49.67
C THR A 34 -20.94 -22.33 49.80
N ASP A 35 -21.86 -22.76 48.94
CA ASP A 35 -22.38 -24.13 48.87
C ASP A 35 -22.95 -24.45 47.48
N GLU A 36 -22.22 -25.23 46.68
CA GLU A 36 -22.65 -25.67 45.34
C GLU A 36 -23.90 -26.57 45.40
N THR A 37 -24.09 -27.32 46.47
CA THR A 37 -25.26 -28.20 46.63
C THR A 37 -26.53 -27.39 46.85
N LEU A 38 -26.45 -26.30 47.61
CA LEU A 38 -27.56 -25.35 47.76
C LEU A 38 -27.87 -24.63 46.44
N LEU A 39 -26.84 -24.20 45.71
CA LEU A 39 -27.03 -23.55 44.40
C LEU A 39 -27.76 -24.46 43.41
N ASN A 40 -27.50 -25.78 43.46
CA ASN A 40 -28.13 -26.78 42.60
C ASN A 40 -29.55 -27.18 43.03
N ARG A 41 -30.08 -26.64 44.14
CA ARG A 41 -31.50 -26.81 44.46
C ARG A 41 -32.34 -25.91 43.57
N THR A 42 -33.40 -26.46 42.99
CA THR A 42 -34.29 -25.80 42.02
C THR A 42 -34.77 -24.41 42.46
N ASP A 43 -35.11 -24.25 43.74
CA ASP A 43 -35.55 -22.97 44.32
C ASP A 43 -34.46 -21.89 44.27
N HIS A 44 -33.21 -22.24 44.56
CA HIS A 44 -32.06 -21.33 44.51
C HIS A 44 -31.55 -21.14 43.09
N THR A 45 -31.47 -22.21 42.27
CA THR A 45 -30.97 -22.12 40.89
C THR A 45 -31.81 -21.17 40.05
N GLN A 46 -33.15 -21.28 40.13
CA GLN A 46 -34.04 -20.43 39.33
C GLN A 46 -33.95 -18.95 39.74
N ALA A 47 -33.90 -18.66 41.05
CA ALA A 47 -33.73 -17.30 41.53
C ALA A 47 -32.35 -16.73 41.16
N ALA A 48 -31.29 -17.53 41.27
CA ALA A 48 -29.93 -17.13 40.88
C ALA A 48 -29.81 -16.84 39.38
N LEU A 49 -30.41 -17.68 38.53
CA LEU A 49 -30.45 -17.48 37.08
C LEU A 49 -31.19 -16.19 36.72
N PHE A 50 -32.40 -16.01 37.24
CA PHE A 50 -33.16 -14.77 37.02
C PHE A 50 -32.37 -13.53 37.48
N ALA A 51 -31.75 -13.58 38.66
CA ALA A 51 -30.96 -12.47 39.19
C ALA A 51 -29.76 -12.10 38.31
N ILE A 52 -28.98 -13.09 37.86
CA ILE A 52 -27.83 -12.81 37.00
C ILE A 52 -28.24 -12.36 35.60
N GLU A 53 -29.28 -12.95 35.02
CA GLU A 53 -29.78 -12.61 33.67
C GLU A 53 -30.28 -11.17 33.62
N VAL A 54 -31.08 -10.75 34.61
CA VAL A 54 -31.58 -9.36 34.71
C VAL A 54 -30.42 -8.39 34.94
N ALA A 55 -29.48 -8.69 35.85
CA ALA A 55 -28.34 -7.82 36.12
C ALA A 55 -27.41 -7.67 34.89
N LEU A 56 -27.17 -8.76 34.15
CA LEU A 56 -26.40 -8.72 32.90
C LEU A 56 -27.11 -7.87 31.84
N TYR A 57 -28.43 -8.03 31.67
CA TYR A 57 -29.18 -7.22 30.72
C TYR A 57 -29.11 -5.72 31.06
N ARG A 58 -29.32 -5.34 32.32
CA ARG A 58 -29.22 -3.93 32.76
C ARG A 58 -27.82 -3.35 32.55
N LEU A 59 -26.78 -4.15 32.73
CA LEU A 59 -25.42 -3.73 32.44
C LEU A 59 -25.23 -3.44 30.94
N LEU A 60 -25.69 -4.34 30.07
CA LEU A 60 -25.62 -4.14 28.61
C LEU A 60 -26.42 -2.93 28.14
N GLU A 61 -27.62 -2.75 28.69
CA GLU A 61 -28.49 -1.59 28.42
C GLU A 61 -27.77 -0.28 28.77
N SER A 62 -27.03 -0.25 29.88
CA SER A 62 -26.24 0.92 30.29
C SER A 62 -25.08 1.27 29.34
N TRP A 63 -24.67 0.31 28.51
CA TRP A 63 -23.67 0.50 27.44
C TRP A 63 -24.31 0.69 26.07
N GLY A 64 -25.61 1.00 26.02
CA GLY A 64 -26.33 1.31 24.80
C GLY A 64 -26.64 0.09 23.92
N VAL A 65 -26.39 -1.13 24.40
CA VAL A 65 -26.80 -2.35 23.69
C VAL A 65 -28.31 -2.52 23.88
N ARG A 66 -29.06 -2.43 22.79
CA ARG A 66 -30.52 -2.54 22.79
C ARG A 66 -30.95 -3.82 22.08
N ALA A 67 -31.75 -4.64 22.76
CA ALA A 67 -32.38 -5.79 22.15
C ALA A 67 -33.60 -5.34 21.33
N GLU A 68 -33.71 -5.84 20.10
CA GLU A 68 -34.93 -5.69 19.29
C GLU A 68 -35.96 -6.78 19.62
N PHE A 69 -35.44 -7.94 20.02
CA PHE A 69 -36.22 -9.11 20.42
C PHE A 69 -35.61 -9.76 21.65
N VAL A 70 -36.43 -10.41 22.46
CA VAL A 70 -35.98 -11.24 23.57
C VAL A 70 -36.65 -12.62 23.52
N ALA A 71 -35.92 -13.64 23.94
CA ALA A 71 -36.40 -15.00 24.08
C ALA A 71 -35.74 -15.61 25.31
N GLY A 72 -36.41 -16.57 25.94
CA GLY A 72 -35.86 -17.28 27.08
C GLY A 72 -35.97 -18.78 26.94
N HIS A 73 -35.19 -19.51 27.75
CA HIS A 73 -35.31 -20.95 27.89
C HIS A 73 -35.82 -21.26 29.29
N SER A 74 -37.06 -21.75 29.37
CA SER A 74 -37.72 -22.03 30.64
C SER A 74 -37.70 -20.82 31.60
N VAL A 75 -37.01 -20.89 32.74
CA VAL A 75 -36.98 -19.77 33.71
C VAL A 75 -36.45 -18.47 33.08
N GLY A 76 -35.56 -18.55 32.09
CA GLY A 76 -35.07 -17.37 31.37
C GLY A 76 -36.15 -16.62 30.59
N GLU A 77 -37.29 -17.26 30.29
CA GLU A 77 -38.43 -16.57 29.67
C GLU A 77 -39.09 -15.60 30.63
N ILE A 78 -39.05 -15.87 31.95
CA ILE A 78 -39.54 -14.92 32.96
C ILE A 78 -38.60 -13.69 33.03
N ALA A 79 -37.29 -13.90 32.87
CA ALA A 79 -36.32 -12.80 32.76
C ALA A 79 -36.57 -11.98 31.48
N ALA A 80 -36.79 -12.64 30.34
CA ALA A 80 -37.15 -11.97 29.08
C ALA A 80 -38.44 -11.17 29.19
N ALA A 81 -39.49 -11.73 29.81
CA ALA A 81 -40.75 -11.05 30.05
C ALA A 81 -40.61 -9.84 30.98
N HIS A 82 -39.84 -9.95 32.07
CA HIS A 82 -39.53 -8.81 32.94
C HIS A 82 -38.81 -7.69 32.17
N VAL A 83 -37.79 -8.04 31.41
CA VAL A 83 -37.00 -7.09 30.64
C VAL A 83 -37.83 -6.41 29.54
N ALA A 84 -38.74 -7.15 28.92
CA ALA A 84 -39.72 -6.62 27.97
C ALA A 84 -40.85 -5.81 28.62
N GLY A 85 -40.87 -5.66 29.95
CA GLY A 85 -41.85 -4.86 30.67
C GLY A 85 -43.15 -5.58 31.01
N VAL A 86 -43.30 -6.87 30.67
CA VAL A 86 -44.53 -7.66 30.95
C VAL A 86 -44.80 -7.80 32.44
N LEU A 87 -43.74 -7.90 33.24
CA LEU A 87 -43.80 -8.04 34.68
C LEU A 87 -42.91 -7.00 35.36
N SER A 88 -43.41 -6.42 36.45
CA SER A 88 -42.56 -5.66 37.38
C SER A 88 -41.48 -6.58 37.97
N LEU A 89 -40.38 -6.01 38.48
CA LEU A 89 -39.32 -6.81 39.13
C LEU A 89 -39.89 -7.65 40.30
N ALA A 90 -40.78 -7.05 41.10
CA ALA A 90 -41.40 -7.71 42.24
C ALA A 90 -42.29 -8.89 41.80
N ASP A 91 -43.11 -8.69 40.77
CA ASP A 91 -44.01 -9.75 40.27
C ASP A 91 -43.24 -10.87 39.58
N ALA A 92 -42.21 -10.54 38.78
CA ALA A 92 -41.33 -11.52 38.17
C ALA A 92 -40.57 -12.35 39.22
N ALA A 93 -40.03 -11.70 40.26
CA ALA A 93 -39.38 -12.40 41.36
C ALA A 93 -40.37 -13.28 42.15
N ALA A 94 -41.61 -12.82 42.38
CA ALA A 94 -42.66 -13.61 43.02
C ALA A 94 -43.01 -14.87 42.20
N LEU A 95 -43.12 -14.74 40.87
CA LEU A 95 -43.36 -15.85 39.96
C LEU A 95 -42.20 -16.86 39.99
N VAL A 96 -40.95 -16.39 39.88
CA VAL A 96 -39.75 -17.25 39.95
C VAL A 96 -39.63 -17.95 41.30
N ALA A 97 -39.85 -17.23 42.40
CA ALA A 97 -39.78 -17.80 43.75
C ALA A 97 -40.87 -18.87 43.97
N ALA A 98 -42.09 -18.62 43.53
CA ALA A 98 -43.18 -19.60 43.59
C ALA A 98 -42.87 -20.82 42.72
N ARG A 99 -42.44 -20.61 41.48
CA ARG A 99 -42.05 -21.66 40.55
C ARG A 99 -40.97 -22.56 41.14
N GLY A 100 -39.87 -21.96 41.60
CA GLY A 100 -38.75 -22.68 42.20
C GLY A 100 -39.16 -23.48 43.45
N ARG A 101 -39.91 -22.87 44.36
CA ARG A 101 -40.38 -23.51 45.60
C ARG A 101 -41.32 -24.69 45.32
N LEU A 102 -42.33 -24.49 44.48
CA LEU A 102 -43.32 -25.52 44.15
C LEU A 102 -42.65 -26.70 43.44
N MET A 103 -41.79 -26.42 42.46
CA MET A 103 -41.05 -27.47 41.74
C MET A 103 -40.08 -28.22 42.65
N ALA A 104 -39.45 -27.55 43.62
CA ALA A 104 -38.55 -28.19 44.58
C ALA A 104 -39.30 -29.08 45.61
N ALA A 105 -40.60 -28.85 45.83
CA ALA A 105 -41.43 -29.61 46.77
C ALA A 105 -42.02 -30.89 46.17
N LEU A 106 -41.88 -31.10 44.86
CA LEU A 106 -42.36 -32.30 44.19
C LEU A 106 -41.60 -33.55 44.68
N PRO A 107 -42.22 -34.75 44.60
CA PRO A 107 -41.53 -35.99 44.93
C PRO A 107 -40.35 -36.25 43.96
N PRO A 108 -39.22 -36.80 44.45
CA PRO A 108 -38.15 -37.26 43.58
C PRO A 108 -38.59 -38.49 42.75
N GLY A 109 -37.89 -38.78 41.66
CA GLY A 109 -38.15 -39.95 40.79
C GLY A 109 -38.46 -39.60 39.33
N GLY A 110 -38.46 -38.31 38.98
CA GLY A 110 -38.41 -37.86 37.61
C GLY A 110 -36.98 -37.77 37.09
N VAL A 111 -36.79 -38.02 35.80
CA VAL A 111 -35.49 -37.88 35.11
C VAL A 111 -35.63 -36.99 33.88
N MET A 112 -34.52 -36.41 33.45
CA MET A 112 -34.41 -35.74 32.15
C MET A 112 -33.20 -36.27 31.37
N ALA A 113 -33.34 -36.42 30.06
CA ALA A 113 -32.27 -36.90 29.18
C ALA A 113 -32.19 -36.06 27.91
N ALA A 114 -31.01 -35.52 27.60
CA ALA A 114 -30.74 -34.94 26.30
C ALA A 114 -30.56 -36.06 25.27
N VAL A 115 -31.19 -35.92 24.10
CA VAL A 115 -31.26 -36.96 23.06
C VAL A 115 -30.92 -36.34 21.70
N GLU A 116 -30.06 -37.03 20.95
CA GLU A 116 -29.73 -36.69 19.56
C GLU A 116 -30.79 -37.26 18.60
N ALA A 117 -31.99 -36.67 18.61
CA ALA A 117 -33.13 -37.08 17.77
C ALA A 117 -34.02 -35.87 17.42
N GLY A 118 -34.75 -35.97 16.31
CA GLY A 118 -35.81 -35.02 15.96
C GLY A 118 -37.13 -35.32 16.68
N GLU A 119 -38.01 -34.32 16.76
CA GLU A 119 -39.31 -34.45 17.43
C GLU A 119 -40.20 -35.52 16.77
N ASP A 120 -40.19 -35.60 15.45
CA ASP A 120 -40.95 -36.59 14.66
C ASP A 120 -40.51 -38.04 14.92
N GLU A 121 -39.24 -38.25 15.27
CA GLU A 121 -38.71 -39.57 15.63
C GLU A 121 -39.18 -39.99 17.03
N ILE A 122 -39.33 -39.03 17.94
CA ILE A 122 -39.67 -39.26 19.35
C ILE A 122 -41.17 -39.38 19.56
N ARG A 123 -41.98 -38.56 18.89
CA ARG A 123 -43.42 -38.45 19.11
C ARG A 123 -44.16 -39.80 19.06
N PRO A 124 -43.87 -40.75 18.15
CA PRO A 124 -44.49 -42.06 18.13
C PRO A 124 -44.08 -42.99 19.29
N LEU A 125 -42.97 -42.69 19.96
CA LEU A 125 -42.37 -43.51 21.02
C LEU A 125 -42.77 -43.03 22.43
N LEU A 126 -43.31 -41.81 22.55
CA LEU A 126 -43.71 -41.22 23.82
C LEU A 126 -44.76 -42.08 24.52
N THR A 127 -44.67 -42.12 25.85
CA THR A 127 -45.62 -42.80 26.71
C THR A 127 -46.31 -41.78 27.62
N PRO A 128 -47.46 -42.08 28.25
CA PRO A 128 -48.17 -41.09 29.06
C PRO A 128 -47.35 -40.47 30.19
N GLY A 129 -46.30 -41.16 30.69
CA GLY A 129 -45.41 -40.67 31.73
C GLY A 129 -44.12 -40.00 31.24
N ALA A 130 -43.91 -39.85 29.93
CA ALA A 130 -42.75 -39.19 29.31
C ALA A 130 -43.18 -38.13 28.29
N ALA A 131 -42.54 -36.97 28.34
CA ALA A 131 -42.77 -35.84 27.45
C ALA A 131 -41.46 -35.35 26.83
N VAL A 132 -41.58 -34.55 25.77
CA VAL A 132 -40.49 -33.70 25.30
C VAL A 132 -40.50 -32.45 26.17
N ALA A 133 -39.42 -32.24 26.92
CA ALA A 133 -39.26 -31.07 27.79
C ALA A 133 -38.87 -29.83 27.00
N ALA A 134 -37.98 -30.00 26.01
CA ALA A 134 -37.44 -28.92 25.21
C ALA A 134 -37.00 -29.42 23.84
N VAL A 135 -37.22 -28.61 22.81
CA VAL A 135 -36.66 -28.79 21.46
C VAL A 135 -35.59 -27.71 21.29
N ASN A 136 -34.32 -28.11 21.46
CA ASN A 136 -33.17 -27.21 21.45
C ASN A 136 -32.53 -27.05 20.06
N GLY A 137 -32.79 -27.98 19.15
CA GLY A 137 -32.37 -27.91 17.75
C GLY A 137 -33.02 -29.01 16.91
N PRO A 138 -32.80 -29.04 15.58
CA PRO A 138 -33.46 -29.97 14.67
C PRO A 138 -33.25 -31.46 15.00
N ARG A 139 -32.13 -31.79 15.65
CA ARG A 139 -31.80 -33.13 16.15
C ARG A 139 -31.33 -33.12 17.61
N ALA A 140 -31.79 -32.14 18.39
CA ALA A 140 -31.38 -31.96 19.78
C ALA A 140 -32.61 -31.63 20.62
N LEU A 141 -33.07 -32.60 21.41
CA LEU A 141 -34.21 -32.42 22.31
C LEU A 141 -33.91 -33.00 23.69
N VAL A 142 -34.76 -32.66 24.66
CA VAL A 142 -34.70 -33.18 26.01
C VAL A 142 -35.98 -33.94 26.31
N LEU A 143 -35.88 -35.20 26.74
CA LEU A 143 -36.97 -35.97 27.30
C LEU A 143 -37.07 -35.72 28.80
N SER A 144 -38.28 -35.68 29.34
CA SER A 144 -38.54 -35.62 30.77
C SER A 144 -39.74 -36.48 31.16
N GLY A 145 -39.69 -37.08 32.34
CA GLY A 145 -40.81 -37.87 32.85
C GLY A 145 -40.42 -38.82 33.97
N ALA A 146 -41.30 -39.77 34.26
CA ALA A 146 -40.98 -40.86 35.18
C ALA A 146 -39.84 -41.72 34.62
N GLU A 147 -38.91 -42.14 35.48
CA GLU A 147 -37.68 -42.85 35.07
C GLU A 147 -37.96 -44.03 34.13
N ALA A 148 -38.86 -44.94 34.53
CA ALA A 148 -39.20 -46.11 33.75
C ALA A 148 -39.82 -45.79 32.37
N ASP A 149 -40.52 -44.66 32.26
CA ASP A 149 -41.15 -44.22 31.02
C ASP A 149 -40.12 -43.61 30.06
N VAL A 150 -39.23 -42.75 30.57
CA VAL A 150 -38.13 -42.18 29.78
C VAL A 150 -37.17 -43.28 29.30
N GLU A 151 -36.81 -44.23 30.17
CA GLU A 151 -35.95 -45.36 29.78
C GLU A 151 -36.56 -46.21 28.67
N ARG A 152 -37.89 -46.39 28.66
CA ARG A 152 -38.58 -47.12 27.61
C ARG A 152 -38.49 -46.40 26.26
N VAL A 153 -38.64 -45.08 26.26
CA VAL A 153 -38.45 -44.25 25.05
C VAL A 153 -37.00 -44.36 24.56
N LEU A 154 -36.03 -44.23 25.47
CA LEU A 154 -34.60 -44.33 25.14
C LEU A 154 -34.22 -45.72 24.59
N ALA A 155 -34.75 -46.80 25.17
CA ALA A 155 -34.53 -48.15 24.66
C ALA A 155 -35.12 -48.36 23.26
N ALA A 156 -36.29 -47.76 22.98
CA ALA A 156 -36.94 -47.83 21.67
C ALA A 156 -36.19 -47.04 20.57
N LEU A 157 -35.40 -46.04 20.94
CA LEU A 157 -34.56 -45.26 20.02
C LEU A 157 -33.29 -46.00 19.54
N GLY A 158 -32.95 -47.13 20.14
CA GLY A 158 -31.78 -47.93 19.76
C GLY A 158 -30.45 -47.20 20.05
N GLU A 159 -29.54 -47.17 19.07
CA GLU A 159 -28.16 -46.69 19.24
C GLU A 159 -28.01 -45.15 19.25
N ARG A 160 -29.11 -44.38 19.38
CA ARG A 160 -29.06 -42.91 19.43
C ARG A 160 -28.32 -42.43 20.68
N ARG A 161 -27.45 -41.43 20.50
CA ARG A 161 -26.74 -40.79 21.60
C ARG A 161 -27.73 -40.08 22.52
N HIS A 162 -27.61 -40.35 23.81
CA HIS A 162 -28.35 -39.65 24.84
C HIS A 162 -27.51 -39.50 26.09
N THR A 163 -27.84 -38.54 26.93
CA THR A 163 -27.14 -38.26 28.20
C THR A 163 -28.14 -37.84 29.25
N ARG A 164 -28.13 -38.51 30.41
CA ARG A 164 -28.94 -38.10 31.56
C ARG A 164 -28.47 -36.75 32.08
N LEU A 165 -29.41 -35.84 32.33
CA LEU A 165 -29.12 -34.54 32.91
C LEU A 165 -29.09 -34.66 34.43
N ALA A 166 -28.17 -33.94 35.08
CA ALA A 166 -28.01 -33.91 36.53
C ALA A 166 -29.10 -33.04 37.19
N VAL A 167 -30.35 -33.48 37.10
CA VAL A 167 -31.51 -32.82 37.71
C VAL A 167 -32.26 -33.81 38.62
N SER A 168 -32.85 -33.29 39.68
CA SER A 168 -33.58 -34.09 40.68
C SER A 168 -35.05 -34.34 40.32
N HIS A 169 -35.57 -33.64 39.31
CA HIS A 169 -36.98 -33.65 38.92
C HIS A 169 -37.12 -33.58 37.39
N ALA A 170 -38.26 -34.06 36.88
CA ALA A 170 -38.60 -34.04 35.46
C ALA A 170 -39.40 -32.78 35.10
N PHE A 171 -38.70 -31.69 34.82
CA PHE A 171 -39.34 -30.43 34.40
C PHE A 171 -40.02 -30.55 33.03
N HIS A 172 -41.03 -29.71 32.78
CA HIS A 172 -41.80 -29.70 31.53
C HIS A 172 -42.38 -31.08 31.19
N SER A 173 -43.04 -31.70 32.17
CA SER A 173 -43.56 -33.07 32.07
C SER A 173 -44.85 -33.27 32.88
N PRO A 174 -45.57 -34.40 32.68
CA PRO A 174 -46.64 -34.88 33.55
C PRO A 174 -46.40 -34.76 35.05
N LEU A 175 -45.14 -34.85 35.49
CA LEU A 175 -44.80 -34.74 36.91
C LEU A 175 -44.94 -33.31 37.47
N MET A 176 -45.22 -32.31 36.62
CA MET A 176 -45.56 -30.95 37.05
C MET A 176 -47.05 -30.77 37.38
N ASP A 177 -47.94 -31.70 36.99
CA ASP A 177 -49.40 -31.60 37.26
C ASP A 177 -49.75 -31.23 38.72
N PRO A 178 -49.09 -31.83 39.75
CA PRO A 178 -49.48 -31.58 41.14
C PRO A 178 -49.29 -30.15 41.64
N ILE A 179 -48.51 -29.32 40.93
CA ILE A 179 -48.22 -27.94 41.35
C ILE A 179 -48.98 -26.89 40.54
N LEU A 180 -49.74 -27.28 39.51
CA LEU A 180 -50.30 -26.32 38.56
C LEU A 180 -51.37 -25.42 39.18
N ASP A 181 -52.21 -25.94 40.08
CA ASP A 181 -53.25 -25.14 40.76
C ASP A 181 -52.62 -24.11 41.73
N ASP A 182 -51.64 -24.53 42.53
CA ASP A 182 -50.91 -23.64 43.44
C ASP A 182 -50.12 -22.57 42.67
N PHE A 183 -49.54 -22.93 41.52
CA PHE A 183 -48.81 -21.98 40.67
C PHE A 183 -49.75 -21.00 39.98
N ARG A 184 -50.94 -21.46 39.56
CA ARG A 184 -52.00 -20.64 38.99
C ARG A 184 -52.47 -19.56 39.97
N GLU A 185 -52.71 -19.93 41.24
CA GLU A 185 -53.12 -18.97 42.26
C GLU A 185 -52.13 -17.79 42.38
N VAL A 186 -50.83 -18.09 42.33
CA VAL A 186 -49.79 -17.06 42.32
C VAL A 186 -49.86 -16.21 41.05
N ALA A 187 -49.92 -16.85 39.87
CA ALA A 187 -49.92 -16.15 38.58
C ALA A 187 -51.16 -15.25 38.37
N GLU A 188 -52.33 -15.65 38.86
CA GLU A 188 -53.56 -14.84 38.83
C GLU A 188 -53.49 -13.61 39.74
N GLY A 189 -52.63 -13.64 40.77
CA GLY A 189 -52.39 -12.52 41.67
C GLY A 189 -51.41 -11.46 41.14
N LEU A 190 -50.74 -11.71 40.01
CA LEU A 190 -49.74 -10.81 39.44
C LEU A 190 -50.37 -9.77 38.51
N THR A 191 -49.68 -8.64 38.34
CA THR A 191 -50.06 -7.63 37.35
C THR A 191 -49.29 -7.85 36.05
N TRP A 192 -50.02 -8.01 34.96
CA TRP A 192 -49.48 -8.20 33.62
C TRP A 192 -49.54 -6.90 32.81
N HIS A 193 -48.47 -6.59 32.11
CA HIS A 193 -48.34 -5.40 31.28
C HIS A 193 -48.04 -5.79 29.83
N VAL A 194 -48.48 -4.95 28.89
CA VAL A 194 -48.17 -5.13 27.46
C VAL A 194 -46.66 -5.00 27.28
N PRO A 195 -45.99 -5.92 26.55
CA PRO A 195 -44.56 -5.86 26.33
C PRO A 195 -44.14 -4.65 25.47
N ASP A 196 -43.04 -4.01 25.86
CA ASP A 196 -42.37 -2.93 25.13
C ASP A 196 -41.32 -3.46 24.12
N LEU A 197 -41.00 -4.76 24.19
CA LEU A 197 -40.09 -5.47 23.28
C LEU A 197 -40.78 -6.71 22.73
N ALA A 198 -40.46 -7.09 21.49
CA ALA A 198 -40.97 -8.34 20.92
C ALA A 198 -40.39 -9.53 21.70
N VAL A 199 -41.26 -10.39 22.23
CA VAL A 199 -40.87 -11.57 23.02
C VAL A 199 -41.27 -12.82 22.24
N VAL A 200 -40.38 -13.81 22.18
CA VAL A 200 -40.72 -15.13 21.65
C VAL A 200 -41.39 -15.97 22.73
N SER A 201 -42.56 -16.53 22.41
CA SER A 201 -43.26 -17.48 23.26
C SER A 201 -42.51 -18.81 23.29
N GLY A 202 -42.07 -19.24 24.47
CA GLY A 202 -41.44 -20.55 24.65
C GLY A 202 -42.39 -21.72 24.39
N LEU A 203 -43.71 -21.50 24.36
CA LEU A 203 -44.72 -22.52 24.05
C LEU A 203 -44.96 -22.70 22.56
N THR A 204 -44.99 -21.61 21.78
CA THR A 204 -45.31 -21.66 20.35
C THR A 204 -44.05 -21.67 19.48
N GLY A 205 -42.95 -21.11 19.97
CA GLY A 205 -41.74 -20.88 19.18
C GLY A 205 -41.87 -19.73 18.19
N LEU A 206 -42.87 -18.86 18.36
CA LEU A 206 -43.13 -17.70 17.52
C LEU A 206 -43.02 -16.41 18.35
N ILE A 207 -42.91 -15.26 17.67
CA ILE A 207 -43.10 -13.96 18.33
C ILE A 207 -44.52 -13.93 18.91
N ALA A 208 -44.62 -13.73 20.22
CA ALA A 208 -45.87 -13.79 20.95
C ALA A 208 -46.74 -12.57 20.63
N GLU A 209 -48.05 -12.79 20.55
CA GLU A 209 -49.01 -11.68 20.62
C GLU A 209 -49.03 -11.15 22.07
N PRO A 210 -49.13 -9.82 22.29
CA PRO A 210 -49.12 -9.24 23.63
C PRO A 210 -50.06 -9.91 24.64
N GLU A 211 -51.27 -10.26 24.22
CA GLU A 211 -52.29 -10.86 25.07
C GLU A 211 -51.94 -12.28 25.52
N GLU A 212 -51.09 -12.99 24.77
CA GLU A 212 -50.63 -14.34 25.12
C GLU A 212 -49.80 -14.31 26.41
N LEU A 213 -48.84 -13.38 26.49
CA LEU A 213 -47.93 -13.27 27.64
C LEU A 213 -48.57 -12.61 28.86
N CYS A 214 -49.64 -11.84 28.64
CA CYS A 214 -50.40 -11.16 29.69
C CYS A 214 -51.46 -12.05 30.36
N SER A 215 -51.22 -13.36 30.42
CA SER A 215 -52.19 -14.34 30.91
C SER A 215 -51.55 -15.31 31.91
N ALA A 216 -52.16 -15.47 33.08
CA ALA A 216 -51.74 -16.47 34.05
C ALA A 216 -51.74 -17.90 33.47
N GLU A 217 -52.71 -18.21 32.58
CA GLU A 217 -52.80 -19.51 31.91
C GLU A 217 -51.57 -19.82 31.07
N TYR A 218 -50.99 -18.81 30.40
CA TYR A 218 -49.76 -18.97 29.63
C TYR A 218 -48.62 -19.48 30.51
N TRP A 219 -48.42 -18.87 31.67
CA TRP A 219 -47.33 -19.21 32.58
C TRP A 219 -47.52 -20.58 33.25
N VAL A 220 -48.77 -20.96 33.56
CA VAL A 220 -49.12 -22.30 34.06
C VAL A 220 -48.83 -23.37 33.00
N ARG A 221 -49.14 -23.09 31.73
CA ARG A 221 -48.77 -23.98 30.62
C ARG A 221 -47.25 -24.02 30.44
N HIS A 222 -46.57 -22.87 30.52
CA HIS A 222 -45.11 -22.76 30.35
C HIS A 222 -44.28 -23.55 31.37
N VAL A 223 -44.75 -23.80 32.60
CA VAL A 223 -44.02 -24.68 33.54
C VAL A 223 -44.14 -26.17 33.20
N ARG A 224 -45.14 -26.54 32.38
CA ARG A 224 -45.49 -27.92 32.03
C ARG A 224 -45.11 -28.28 30.60
N GLU A 225 -45.51 -27.49 29.63
CA GLU A 225 -45.41 -27.83 28.21
C GLU A 225 -43.98 -27.67 27.66
N THR A 226 -43.76 -28.19 26.46
CA THR A 226 -42.46 -28.22 25.80
C THR A 226 -41.91 -26.81 25.53
N VAL A 227 -40.63 -26.59 25.86
CA VAL A 227 -39.90 -25.37 25.46
C VAL A 227 -39.47 -25.45 23.99
N ARG A 228 -40.02 -24.59 23.13
CA ARG A 228 -39.79 -24.51 21.67
C ARG A 228 -38.60 -23.61 21.31
N PHE A 229 -37.43 -23.86 21.92
CA PHE A 229 -36.26 -22.99 21.78
C PHE A 229 -35.75 -22.89 20.33
N ALA A 230 -35.62 -24.01 19.63
CA ALA A 230 -35.12 -24.04 18.25
C ALA A 230 -36.03 -23.27 17.28
N ASP A 231 -37.34 -23.45 17.45
CA ASP A 231 -38.36 -22.77 16.66
C ASP A 231 -38.30 -21.26 16.94
N GLY A 232 -38.16 -20.88 18.22
CA GLY A 232 -38.00 -19.50 18.65
C GLY A 232 -36.77 -18.80 18.05
N VAL A 233 -35.61 -19.46 18.07
CA VAL A 233 -34.38 -18.94 17.44
C VAL A 233 -34.58 -18.75 15.93
N THR A 234 -35.29 -19.68 15.28
CA THR A 234 -35.60 -19.59 13.85
C THR A 234 -36.55 -18.41 13.57
N ALA A 235 -37.60 -18.23 14.38
CA ALA A 235 -38.53 -17.11 14.26
C ALA A 235 -37.83 -15.75 14.41
N LEU A 236 -36.86 -15.64 15.31
CA LEU A 236 -36.03 -14.42 15.44
C LEU A 236 -35.21 -14.15 14.17
N ALA A 237 -34.59 -15.18 13.59
CA ALA A 237 -33.84 -15.04 12.35
C ALA A 237 -34.74 -14.65 11.18
N ASP A 238 -35.92 -15.25 11.06
CA ASP A 238 -36.93 -14.92 10.05
C ASP A 238 -37.47 -13.49 10.22
N ALA A 239 -37.53 -12.99 11.45
CA ALA A 239 -37.86 -11.60 11.77
C ALA A 239 -36.71 -10.61 11.50
N GLY A 240 -35.54 -11.09 11.09
CA GLY A 240 -34.40 -10.27 10.66
C GLY A 240 -33.25 -10.16 11.65
N ALA A 241 -33.29 -10.86 12.79
CA ALA A 241 -32.19 -10.86 13.74
C ALA A 241 -30.92 -11.50 13.15
N THR A 242 -29.79 -10.79 13.22
CA THR A 242 -28.48 -11.28 12.72
C THR A 242 -27.47 -11.55 13.83
N ALA A 243 -27.73 -11.05 15.05
CA ALA A 243 -26.88 -11.22 16.22
C ALA A 243 -27.69 -11.71 17.42
N PHE A 244 -27.23 -12.79 18.03
CA PHE A 244 -27.85 -13.50 19.14
C PHE A 244 -26.89 -13.46 20.32
N LEU A 245 -27.37 -12.98 21.47
CA LEU A 245 -26.56 -12.84 22.67
C LEU A 245 -27.16 -13.71 23.77
N GLU A 246 -26.41 -14.71 24.23
CA GLU A 246 -26.81 -15.52 25.38
C GLU A 246 -26.46 -14.77 26.67
N VAL A 247 -27.51 -14.28 27.33
CA VAL A 247 -27.45 -13.62 28.63
C VAL A 247 -27.65 -14.67 29.70
N GLY A 248 -26.60 -15.00 30.45
CA GLY A 248 -26.63 -16.04 31.48
C GLY A 248 -25.24 -16.32 32.05
N PRO A 249 -25.13 -17.23 33.04
CA PRO A 249 -23.86 -17.55 33.70
C PRO A 249 -22.92 -18.45 32.87
N ASP A 250 -23.38 -18.99 31.73
CA ASP A 250 -22.64 -19.93 30.89
C ASP A 250 -23.04 -19.83 29.40
N ALA A 251 -22.51 -20.71 28.55
CA ALA A 251 -22.72 -20.71 27.09
C ALA A 251 -23.51 -21.92 26.55
N VAL A 252 -24.53 -22.38 27.29
CA VAL A 252 -25.26 -23.62 27.00
C VAL A 252 -26.14 -23.47 25.76
N LEU A 253 -26.83 -22.35 25.61
CA LEU A 253 -27.81 -22.10 24.55
C LEU A 253 -27.15 -21.66 23.25
N SER A 254 -25.96 -21.07 23.30
CA SER A 254 -25.23 -20.59 22.12
C SER A 254 -24.94 -21.70 21.12
N ALA A 255 -24.58 -22.90 21.61
CA ALA A 255 -24.34 -24.08 20.78
C ALA A 255 -25.63 -24.61 20.17
N ALA A 256 -26.75 -24.58 20.92
CA ALA A 256 -28.06 -24.99 20.45
C ALA A 256 -28.60 -24.05 19.36
N ALA A 257 -28.48 -22.73 19.58
CA ALA A 257 -28.89 -21.71 18.64
C ALA A 257 -28.13 -21.79 17.30
N HIS A 258 -26.82 -22.03 17.32
CA HIS A 258 -26.02 -22.23 16.10
C HIS A 258 -26.59 -23.32 15.18
N ALA A 259 -27.15 -24.40 15.75
CA ALA A 259 -27.67 -25.50 14.96
C ALA A 259 -28.97 -25.16 14.20
N SER A 260 -29.65 -24.07 14.58
CA SER A 260 -30.89 -23.58 13.97
C SER A 260 -30.69 -22.33 13.12
N LEU A 261 -29.49 -21.77 13.07
CA LEU A 261 -29.19 -20.49 12.43
C LEU A 261 -28.34 -20.66 11.17
N PRO A 262 -28.43 -19.73 10.19
CA PRO A 262 -27.53 -19.71 9.05
C PRO A 262 -26.09 -19.35 9.49
N GLU A 263 -25.08 -19.82 8.75
CA GLU A 263 -23.65 -19.65 9.10
C GLU A 263 -23.21 -18.18 9.32
N ARG A 264 -23.93 -17.22 8.74
CA ARG A 264 -23.62 -15.79 8.83
C ARG A 264 -24.13 -15.10 10.11
N ALA A 265 -24.98 -15.74 10.90
CA ALA A 265 -25.51 -15.17 12.12
C ALA A 265 -24.45 -15.20 13.24
N LEU A 266 -24.29 -14.11 13.97
CA LEU A 266 -23.47 -14.08 15.18
C LEU A 266 -24.25 -14.71 16.33
N VAL A 267 -23.67 -15.67 17.06
CA VAL A 267 -24.19 -16.11 18.35
C VAL A 267 -23.08 -16.07 19.39
N GLN A 268 -23.29 -15.33 20.45
CA GLN A 268 -22.24 -15.00 21.41
C GLN A 268 -22.74 -15.18 22.86
N PRO A 269 -22.05 -15.96 23.70
CA PRO A 269 -22.33 -15.98 25.13
C PRO A 269 -21.64 -14.83 25.85
N LEU A 270 -22.27 -14.29 26.89
CA LEU A 270 -21.66 -13.29 27.76
C LEU A 270 -20.68 -13.88 28.77
N LEU A 271 -21.03 -15.01 29.38
CA LEU A 271 -20.23 -15.65 30.40
C LEU A 271 -19.96 -17.11 30.05
N ARG A 272 -18.94 -17.67 30.68
CA ARG A 272 -18.62 -19.10 30.65
C ARG A 272 -18.18 -19.52 32.03
N ARG A 273 -18.69 -20.66 32.51
CA ARG A 273 -18.42 -21.11 33.89
C ARG A 273 -16.95 -21.37 34.19
N ASP A 274 -16.14 -21.64 33.17
CA ASP A 274 -14.72 -22.00 33.25
C ASP A 274 -13.78 -20.81 32.98
N ARG A 275 -14.31 -19.59 32.90
CA ARG A 275 -13.55 -18.38 32.57
C ARG A 275 -13.84 -17.22 33.53
N PRO A 276 -12.90 -16.28 33.69
CA PRO A 276 -13.17 -15.03 34.40
C PRO A 276 -14.33 -14.24 33.77
N GLU A 277 -15.16 -13.62 34.60
CA GLU A 277 -16.44 -13.03 34.18
C GLU A 277 -16.22 -11.74 33.38
N GLU A 278 -15.37 -10.81 33.86
CA GLU A 278 -15.10 -9.53 33.17
C GLU A 278 -14.52 -9.73 31.76
N PRO A 279 -13.43 -10.51 31.55
CA PRO A 279 -12.93 -10.80 30.21
C PRO A 279 -13.94 -11.49 29.30
N SER A 280 -14.77 -12.38 29.84
CA SER A 280 -15.81 -13.07 29.06
C SER A 280 -16.87 -12.08 28.56
N LEU A 281 -17.37 -11.22 29.46
CA LEU A 281 -18.32 -10.18 29.15
C LEU A 281 -17.80 -9.20 28.09
N VAL A 282 -16.56 -8.70 28.27
CA VAL A 282 -15.93 -7.78 27.31
C VAL A 282 -15.69 -8.46 25.96
N THR A 283 -15.35 -9.75 25.94
CA THR A 283 -15.23 -10.54 24.70
C THR A 283 -16.57 -10.68 24.00
N GLY A 284 -17.64 -10.95 24.75
CA GLY A 284 -19.01 -10.98 24.23
C GLY A 284 -19.40 -9.65 23.57
N LEU A 285 -19.18 -8.54 24.29
CA LEU A 285 -19.46 -7.18 23.82
C LEU A 285 -18.64 -6.79 22.59
N THR A 286 -17.36 -7.20 22.55
CA THR A 286 -16.48 -6.95 21.39
C THR A 286 -16.96 -7.72 20.16
N GLY A 287 -17.46 -8.95 20.34
CA GLY A 287 -18.07 -9.74 19.26
C GLY A 287 -19.25 -9.00 18.62
N LEU A 288 -20.14 -8.43 19.43
CA LEU A 288 -21.24 -7.58 18.97
C LEU A 288 -20.72 -6.36 18.20
N HIS A 289 -19.73 -5.64 18.74
CA HIS A 289 -19.16 -4.45 18.11
C HIS A 289 -18.54 -4.74 16.73
N VAL A 290 -17.78 -5.83 16.61
CA VAL A 290 -17.15 -6.24 15.34
C VAL A 290 -18.20 -6.67 14.31
N HIS A 291 -19.33 -7.23 14.76
CA HIS A 291 -20.46 -7.58 13.89
C HIS A 291 -21.31 -6.36 13.49
N GLY A 292 -21.03 -5.17 14.02
CA GLY A 292 -21.71 -3.91 13.66
C GLY A 292 -22.82 -3.49 14.62
N VAL A 293 -23.01 -4.19 15.74
CA VAL A 293 -23.92 -3.74 16.80
C VAL A 293 -23.32 -2.52 17.50
N THR A 294 -24.15 -1.50 17.73
CA THR A 294 -23.71 -0.28 18.40
C THR A 294 -23.45 -0.55 19.88
N VAL A 295 -22.25 -0.19 20.34
CA VAL A 295 -21.83 -0.22 21.75
C VAL A 295 -21.37 1.18 22.12
N ASP A 296 -21.92 1.73 23.20
CA ASP A 296 -21.48 3.01 23.76
C ASP A 296 -20.20 2.79 24.59
N TRP A 297 -19.07 2.85 23.90
CA TRP A 297 -17.76 2.78 24.54
C TRP A 297 -17.48 3.96 25.48
N ALA A 298 -18.13 5.12 25.29
CA ALA A 298 -17.98 6.24 26.21
C ALA A 298 -18.64 5.92 27.56
N ALA A 299 -19.82 5.30 27.55
CA ALA A 299 -20.48 4.79 28.76
C ALA A 299 -19.65 3.69 29.43
N PHE A 300 -19.09 2.74 28.66
CA PHE A 300 -18.21 1.68 29.20
C PHE A 300 -17.00 2.24 29.96
N PHE A 301 -16.35 3.29 29.43
CA PHE A 301 -15.17 3.89 30.05
C PHE A 301 -15.50 4.99 31.08
N ALA A 302 -16.76 5.36 31.28
CA ALA A 302 -17.16 6.39 32.22
C ALA A 302 -16.68 6.07 33.65
N GLY A 303 -16.11 7.05 34.34
CA GLY A 303 -15.61 6.88 35.71
C GLY A 303 -14.32 6.07 35.86
N THR A 304 -13.78 5.47 34.79
CA THR A 304 -12.53 4.67 34.85
C THR A 304 -11.25 5.52 34.80
N GLY A 305 -11.36 6.78 34.37
CA GLY A 305 -10.20 7.64 34.09
C GLY A 305 -9.46 7.32 32.78
N ALA A 306 -10.02 6.43 31.95
CA ALA A 306 -9.49 6.12 30.63
C ALA A 306 -9.40 7.37 29.73
N ARG A 307 -8.40 7.39 28.86
CA ARG A 307 -8.10 8.50 27.96
C ARG A 307 -7.95 7.97 26.55
N ARG A 308 -8.43 8.71 25.56
CA ARG A 308 -8.12 8.41 24.16
C ARG A 308 -6.63 8.68 23.93
N VAL A 309 -5.95 7.71 23.33
CA VAL A 309 -4.55 7.81 22.91
C VAL A 309 -4.50 7.67 21.40
N ASP A 310 -3.56 8.39 20.77
CA ASP A 310 -3.35 8.26 19.34
C ASP A 310 -2.72 6.90 19.04
N LEU A 311 -3.38 6.12 18.19
CA LEU A 311 -2.84 4.89 17.63
C LEU A 311 -2.35 5.16 16.20
N PRO A 312 -1.42 4.35 15.66
CA PRO A 312 -1.10 4.37 14.23
C PRO A 312 -2.40 4.33 13.41
N THR A 313 -2.50 5.22 12.42
CA THR A 313 -3.70 5.31 11.57
C THR A 313 -3.93 4.03 10.78
N TYR A 314 -5.11 3.90 10.18
CA TYR A 314 -5.48 2.78 9.30
C TYR A 314 -4.33 2.40 8.37
N ALA A 315 -3.94 1.12 8.41
CA ALA A 315 -2.91 0.58 7.53
C ALA A 315 -3.50 0.40 6.13
N PHE A 316 -3.58 1.50 5.36
CA PHE A 316 -4.04 1.46 3.98
C PHE A 316 -3.30 0.37 3.20
N GLN A 317 -4.05 -0.46 2.47
CA GLN A 317 -3.47 -1.29 1.43
C GLN A 317 -2.93 -0.35 0.36
N ARG A 318 -1.60 -0.14 0.37
CA ARG A 318 -0.90 0.89 -0.43
C ARG A 318 -0.77 0.47 -1.90
N GLU A 319 -1.88 0.15 -2.53
CA GLU A 319 -1.96 -0.11 -3.96
C GLU A 319 -2.06 1.20 -4.72
N ARG A 320 -1.28 1.31 -5.80
CA ARG A 320 -1.21 2.53 -6.61
C ARG A 320 -2.34 2.53 -7.63
N TYR A 321 -3.43 3.21 -7.29
CA TYR A 321 -4.58 3.46 -8.18
C TYR A 321 -4.50 4.77 -8.96
N TRP A 322 -3.36 5.45 -8.96
CA TRP A 322 -3.16 6.61 -9.83
C TRP A 322 -3.17 6.17 -11.30
N PRO A 323 -3.94 6.84 -12.17
CA PRO A 323 -3.84 6.61 -13.61
C PRO A 323 -2.37 6.70 -14.01
N ALA A 324 -1.83 5.67 -14.65
CA ALA A 324 -0.55 5.79 -15.32
C ALA A 324 -0.77 6.89 -16.37
N GLY A 325 -0.18 8.06 -16.13
CA GLY A 325 -0.21 9.16 -17.08
C GLY A 325 0.53 8.71 -18.32
N GLY A 326 -0.15 8.01 -19.23
CA GLY A 326 0.20 8.09 -20.63
C GLY A 326 0.18 9.58 -20.92
N ALA A 327 1.31 10.13 -21.33
CA ALA A 327 1.38 11.48 -21.85
C ALA A 327 0.52 11.53 -23.11
N ARG A 328 -0.80 11.58 -22.92
CA ARG A 328 -1.72 12.07 -23.94
C ARG A 328 -1.27 13.50 -24.15
N THR A 329 -0.60 13.69 -25.26
CA THR A 329 -0.49 14.94 -26.01
C THR A 329 -1.58 15.90 -25.54
N LEU A 330 -1.22 16.83 -24.65
CA LEU A 330 -1.95 18.08 -24.52
C LEU A 330 -2.19 18.57 -25.94
N GLU A 331 -3.39 19.07 -26.26
CA GLU A 331 -3.68 19.64 -27.58
C GLU A 331 -2.71 20.79 -27.88
N VAL A 332 -1.54 20.46 -28.43
CA VAL A 332 -0.47 21.42 -28.74
C VAL A 332 -0.88 22.31 -29.93
N THR A 333 -1.91 21.89 -30.66
CA THR A 333 -2.55 22.62 -31.76
C THR A 333 -3.06 23.99 -31.35
N GLY A 334 -3.56 24.14 -30.11
CA GLY A 334 -4.00 25.44 -29.58
C GLY A 334 -2.88 26.48 -29.44
N ALA A 335 -1.62 26.04 -29.40
CA ALA A 335 -0.42 26.90 -29.35
C ALA A 335 0.21 27.13 -30.74
N GLY A 336 -0.45 26.69 -31.83
CA GLY A 336 0.08 26.78 -33.19
C GLY A 336 1.18 25.75 -33.50
N LEU A 337 1.29 24.70 -32.69
CA LEU A 337 2.24 23.59 -32.89
C LEU A 337 1.53 22.37 -33.49
N GLU A 338 2.23 21.62 -34.32
CA GLU A 338 1.71 20.40 -34.94
C GLU A 338 1.99 19.19 -34.05
N ALA A 339 0.99 18.31 -33.87
CA ALA A 339 1.17 17.07 -33.11
C ALA A 339 1.97 16.05 -33.94
N VAL A 340 3.08 15.56 -33.40
CA VAL A 340 3.96 14.61 -34.11
C VAL A 340 3.43 13.17 -34.03
N GLY A 341 2.63 12.84 -33.02
CA GLY A 341 2.09 11.48 -32.85
C GLY A 341 3.19 10.42 -32.66
N HIS A 342 4.19 10.72 -31.83
CA HIS A 342 5.31 9.83 -31.55
C HIS A 342 5.61 9.80 -30.03
N PRO A 343 5.90 8.64 -29.41
CA PRO A 343 6.04 8.54 -27.95
C PRO A 343 7.17 9.39 -27.33
N LEU A 344 8.17 9.75 -28.12
CA LEU A 344 9.32 10.58 -27.69
C LEU A 344 9.27 12.03 -28.21
N LEU A 345 8.32 12.37 -29.10
CA LEU A 345 8.19 13.71 -29.68
C LEU A 345 6.72 14.16 -29.62
N GLY A 346 6.45 15.22 -28.88
CA GLY A 346 5.09 15.72 -28.68
C GLY A 346 4.65 16.71 -29.75
N ALA A 347 5.57 17.56 -30.25
CA ALA A 347 5.21 18.70 -31.07
C ALA A 347 6.26 19.04 -32.14
N ALA A 348 5.82 19.65 -33.23
CA ALA A 348 6.64 20.17 -34.31
C ALA A 348 6.24 21.62 -34.66
N MET A 349 7.21 22.39 -35.16
CA MET A 349 7.05 23.77 -35.60
C MET A 349 7.96 24.08 -36.77
N VAL A 350 7.41 24.66 -37.83
CA VAL A 350 8.20 25.27 -38.91
C VAL A 350 8.56 26.71 -38.52
N VAL A 351 9.85 27.06 -38.63
CA VAL A 351 10.34 28.38 -38.24
C VAL A 351 10.01 29.40 -39.34
N ALA A 352 9.11 30.33 -39.04
CA ALA A 352 8.66 31.35 -40.00
C ALA A 352 9.83 32.11 -40.65
N GLY A 353 9.80 32.24 -41.97
CA GLY A 353 10.86 32.88 -42.74
C GLY A 353 12.07 31.97 -43.04
N SER A 354 11.99 30.68 -42.72
CA SER A 354 12.97 29.65 -43.08
C SER A 354 12.29 28.32 -43.39
N ASP A 355 13.04 27.38 -43.98
CA ASP A 355 12.62 25.99 -44.19
C ASP A 355 13.06 25.07 -43.04
N ASP A 356 13.40 25.65 -41.88
CA ASP A 356 13.82 24.92 -40.70
C ASP A 356 12.60 24.35 -39.95
N LEU A 357 12.70 23.08 -39.57
CA LEU A 357 11.72 22.38 -38.73
C LEU A 357 12.33 22.13 -37.35
N VAL A 358 11.56 22.39 -36.29
CA VAL A 358 11.92 22.04 -34.91
C VAL A 358 10.90 21.05 -34.38
N LEU A 359 11.36 19.88 -33.95
CA LEU A 359 10.56 18.90 -33.20
C LEU A 359 10.99 18.92 -31.74
N THR A 360 10.05 18.75 -30.81
CA THR A 360 10.33 18.74 -29.38
C THR A 360 9.58 17.64 -28.64
N GLY A 361 10.20 17.15 -27.56
CA GLY A 361 9.65 16.10 -26.73
C GLY A 361 10.25 16.11 -25.32
N VAL A 362 9.77 15.17 -24.51
CA VAL A 362 10.22 14.98 -23.13
C VAL A 362 10.55 13.50 -22.92
N LEU A 363 11.75 13.24 -22.40
CA LEU A 363 12.25 11.91 -22.05
C LEU A 363 12.23 11.75 -20.53
N SER A 364 11.52 10.74 -20.04
CA SER A 364 11.45 10.41 -18.61
C SER A 364 11.09 8.94 -18.41
N THR A 365 11.68 8.29 -17.41
CA THR A 365 11.29 6.93 -17.00
C THR A 365 9.84 6.86 -16.48
N ALA A 366 9.27 7.99 -16.06
CA ALA A 366 7.86 8.06 -15.65
C ALA A 366 6.89 8.01 -16.85
N VAL A 367 7.30 8.53 -18.01
CA VAL A 367 6.47 8.59 -19.22
C VAL A 367 6.79 7.43 -20.16
N GLN A 368 8.07 7.10 -20.34
CA GLN A 368 8.55 5.98 -21.14
C GLN A 368 9.35 5.01 -20.24
N PRO A 369 8.68 4.06 -19.55
CA PRO A 369 9.32 3.19 -18.56
C PRO A 369 10.48 2.35 -19.10
N TRP A 370 10.45 2.00 -20.39
CA TRP A 370 11.51 1.23 -21.04
C TRP A 370 12.87 1.96 -21.05
N LEU A 371 12.90 3.29 -20.90
CA LEU A 371 14.16 4.04 -20.79
C LEU A 371 14.98 3.64 -19.56
N ALA A 372 14.35 3.09 -18.52
CA ALA A 372 15.02 2.61 -17.30
C ALA A 372 15.89 1.37 -17.54
N ASP A 373 15.65 0.66 -18.64
CA ASP A 373 16.26 -0.64 -18.96
C ASP A 373 17.58 -0.54 -19.73
N HIS A 374 18.11 0.66 -19.97
CA HIS A 374 19.36 0.85 -20.72
C HIS A 374 20.42 1.59 -19.88
N ARG A 375 21.19 0.83 -19.10
CA ARG A 375 22.23 1.36 -18.21
C ARG A 375 23.64 1.06 -18.69
N VAL A 376 24.48 2.10 -18.71
CA VAL A 376 25.90 2.01 -19.03
C VAL A 376 26.70 2.55 -17.85
N GLY A 377 27.49 1.70 -17.18
CA GLY A 377 28.27 2.09 -16.00
C GLY A 377 27.41 2.61 -14.84
N GLY A 378 26.18 2.09 -14.70
CA GLY A 378 25.20 2.49 -13.68
C GLY A 378 24.33 3.70 -14.05
N MET A 379 24.67 4.43 -15.10
CA MET A 379 23.92 5.61 -15.57
C MET A 379 22.87 5.23 -16.61
N LEU A 380 21.71 5.88 -16.60
CA LEU A 380 20.67 5.72 -17.63
C LEU A 380 21.10 6.45 -18.91
N PHE A 381 21.48 5.70 -19.93
CA PHE A 381 21.88 6.27 -21.22
C PHE A 381 20.67 6.20 -22.16
N PHE A 382 20.34 7.32 -22.81
CA PHE A 382 19.44 7.26 -23.96
C PHE A 382 20.15 6.47 -25.07
N PRO A 383 19.54 5.37 -25.58
CA PRO A 383 20.22 4.46 -26.49
C PRO A 383 20.53 5.13 -27.82
N GLY A 384 21.62 4.70 -28.47
CA GLY A 384 21.99 5.18 -29.81
C GLY A 384 20.90 4.96 -30.86
N THR A 385 20.14 3.87 -30.73
CA THR A 385 18.98 3.56 -31.57
C THR A 385 17.80 4.50 -31.31
N GLY A 386 17.71 5.12 -30.13
CA GLY A 386 16.72 6.15 -29.84
C GLY A 386 16.98 7.44 -30.62
N PHE A 387 18.25 7.82 -30.82
CA PHE A 387 18.59 8.95 -31.69
C PHE A 387 18.25 8.65 -33.16
N LEU A 388 18.50 7.42 -33.60
CA LEU A 388 18.17 6.98 -34.96
C LEU A 388 16.67 6.98 -35.22
N GLU A 389 15.86 6.46 -34.30
CA GLU A 389 14.40 6.49 -34.36
C GLU A 389 13.89 7.94 -34.49
N LEU A 390 14.43 8.85 -33.69
CA LEU A 390 14.08 10.27 -33.75
C LEU A 390 14.52 10.94 -35.05
N ALA A 391 15.66 10.54 -35.63
CA ALA A 391 16.12 11.02 -36.93
C ALA A 391 15.25 10.52 -38.09
N ILE A 392 14.82 9.25 -38.06
CA ILE A 392 13.87 8.70 -39.04
C ILE A 392 12.55 9.46 -38.97
N ARG A 393 12.00 9.64 -37.75
CA ARG A 393 10.76 10.40 -37.58
C ARG A 393 10.87 11.84 -38.07
N ALA A 394 12.01 12.49 -37.84
CA ALA A 394 12.27 13.82 -38.37
C ALA A 394 12.33 13.84 -39.91
N GLY A 395 12.92 12.79 -40.51
CA GLY A 395 12.92 12.55 -41.96
C GLY A 395 11.51 12.47 -42.54
N ASP A 396 10.63 11.69 -41.93
CA ASP A 396 9.23 11.55 -42.36
C ASP A 396 8.50 12.90 -42.42
N GLN A 397 8.75 13.79 -41.45
CA GLN A 397 8.13 15.13 -41.39
C GLN A 397 8.56 16.05 -42.54
N VAL A 398 9.75 15.82 -43.10
CA VAL A 398 10.30 16.66 -44.18
C VAL A 398 10.38 15.93 -45.52
N GLY A 399 9.79 14.74 -45.63
CA GLY A 399 9.80 13.93 -46.84
C GLY A 399 11.18 13.37 -47.21
N CYS A 400 12.04 13.13 -46.22
CA CYS A 400 13.34 12.47 -46.41
C CYS A 400 13.28 11.00 -45.99
N ALA A 401 13.36 10.10 -46.95
CA ALA A 401 13.20 8.66 -46.74
C ALA A 401 14.44 7.96 -46.15
N ARG A 402 15.60 8.65 -46.10
CA ARG A 402 16.87 8.05 -45.68
C ARG A 402 17.65 8.94 -44.73
N VAL A 403 18.17 8.34 -43.68
CA VAL A 403 19.21 8.94 -42.83
C VAL A 403 20.55 8.61 -43.49
N ALA A 404 21.08 9.55 -44.26
CA ALA A 404 22.35 9.36 -44.98
C ALA A 404 23.52 9.24 -43.99
N GLU A 405 23.49 10.03 -42.92
CA GLU A 405 24.50 10.02 -41.87
C GLU A 405 23.88 10.44 -40.53
N LEU A 406 24.28 9.80 -39.44
CA LEU A 406 23.98 10.24 -38.08
C LEU A 406 25.17 9.92 -37.18
N THR A 407 25.78 10.94 -36.59
CA THR A 407 26.93 10.84 -35.69
C THR A 407 26.54 11.22 -34.27
N LEU A 408 26.88 10.38 -33.30
CA LEU A 408 26.65 10.62 -31.88
C LEU A 408 27.92 11.19 -31.25
N ALA A 409 27.87 12.45 -30.82
CA ALA A 409 29.02 13.17 -30.27
C ALA A 409 29.10 13.06 -28.75
N VAL A 410 27.97 13.30 -28.06
CA VAL A 410 27.90 13.33 -26.59
C VAL A 410 26.76 12.43 -26.12
N PRO A 411 27.01 11.42 -25.26
CA PRO A 411 25.95 10.60 -24.70
C PRO A 411 24.90 11.45 -23.97
N LEU A 412 23.62 11.10 -24.13
CA LEU A 412 22.54 11.69 -23.36
C LEU A 412 22.26 10.82 -22.14
N VAL A 413 22.55 11.34 -20.94
CA VAL A 413 22.26 10.69 -19.66
C VAL A 413 20.92 11.20 -19.13
N LEU A 414 20.01 10.28 -18.81
CA LEU A 414 18.72 10.58 -18.19
C LEU A 414 18.83 10.51 -16.67
N PRO A 415 18.12 11.37 -15.91
CA PRO A 415 18.06 11.23 -14.47
C PRO A 415 17.16 10.04 -14.08
N ASP A 416 17.43 9.41 -12.93
CA ASP A 416 16.57 8.33 -12.41
C ASP A 416 15.15 8.85 -12.09
N GLU A 417 15.06 10.10 -11.63
CA GLU A 417 13.80 10.84 -11.39
C GLU A 417 13.81 12.18 -12.11
N GLY A 418 12.66 12.60 -12.65
CA GLY A 418 12.52 13.83 -13.43
C GLY A 418 12.50 13.59 -14.93
N ALA A 419 12.80 14.63 -15.70
CA ALA A 419 12.64 14.61 -17.16
C ALA A 419 13.67 15.49 -17.87
N VAL A 420 13.96 15.13 -19.12
CA VAL A 420 14.82 15.89 -20.04
C VAL A 420 13.99 16.39 -21.21
N GLN A 421 14.10 17.68 -21.52
CA GLN A 421 13.55 18.25 -22.76
C GLN A 421 14.51 17.96 -23.92
N VAL A 422 13.95 17.56 -25.06
CA VAL A 422 14.71 17.35 -26.29
C VAL A 422 14.20 18.24 -27.41
N GLN A 423 15.12 18.67 -28.28
CA GLN A 423 14.83 19.40 -29.50
C GLN A 423 15.63 18.83 -30.67
N LEU A 424 14.93 18.52 -31.75
CA LEU A 424 15.52 18.17 -33.02
C LEU A 424 15.31 19.32 -33.98
N LYS A 425 16.39 19.88 -34.51
CA LYS A 425 16.35 20.86 -35.58
C LYS A 425 16.68 20.17 -36.89
N VAL A 426 15.83 20.34 -37.90
CA VAL A 426 16.11 19.97 -39.30
C VAL A 426 16.26 21.26 -40.09
N GLY A 427 17.38 21.42 -40.79
CA GLY A 427 17.63 22.59 -41.63
C GLY A 427 16.82 22.58 -42.94
N GLY A 428 16.80 23.74 -43.60
CA GLY A 428 16.36 23.86 -45.00
C GLY A 428 17.07 22.88 -45.95
N PRO A 429 16.45 22.55 -47.10
CA PRO A 429 17.03 21.64 -48.07
C PRO A 429 18.20 22.30 -48.81
N ASP A 430 19.28 21.55 -49.04
CA ASP A 430 20.34 21.96 -49.95
C ASP A 430 19.92 21.76 -51.42
N GLY A 431 20.81 22.09 -52.36
CA GLY A 431 20.55 21.95 -53.80
C GLY A 431 20.27 20.53 -54.29
N THR A 432 20.47 19.51 -53.44
CA THR A 432 20.17 18.10 -53.70
C THR A 432 18.97 17.59 -52.90
N GLY A 433 18.30 18.46 -52.15
CA GLY A 433 17.18 18.12 -51.26
C GLY A 433 17.61 17.50 -49.94
N ARG A 434 18.91 17.43 -49.63
CA ARG A 434 19.41 16.92 -48.35
C ARG A 434 19.25 17.97 -47.27
N ARG A 435 19.06 17.52 -46.03
CA ARG A 435 18.83 18.40 -44.89
C ARG A 435 19.75 18.02 -43.74
N GLU A 436 20.35 19.01 -43.08
CA GLU A 436 21.12 18.79 -41.86
C GLU A 436 20.19 18.62 -40.66
N LEU A 437 20.61 17.81 -39.69
CA LEU A 437 19.88 17.47 -38.48
C LEU A 437 20.77 17.73 -37.26
N TRP A 438 20.20 18.32 -36.21
CA TRP A 438 20.84 18.50 -34.91
C TRP A 438 19.94 18.05 -33.77
N PHE A 439 20.49 17.30 -32.83
CA PHE A 439 19.80 16.84 -31.63
C PHE A 439 20.32 17.54 -30.38
N HIS A 440 19.44 18.23 -29.67
CA HIS A 440 19.75 18.92 -28.43
C HIS A 440 18.92 18.42 -27.27
N SER A 441 19.47 18.51 -26.05
CA SER A 441 18.71 18.30 -24.83
C SER A 441 19.07 19.28 -23.71
N ARG A 442 18.20 19.38 -22.71
CA ARG A 442 18.47 20.04 -21.42
C ARG A 442 17.54 19.48 -20.32
N PRO A 443 17.88 19.61 -19.03
CA PRO A 443 16.96 19.24 -17.94
C PRO A 443 15.64 20.01 -18.02
N ALA A 444 14.51 19.33 -17.78
CA ALA A 444 13.19 19.96 -17.87
C ALA A 444 12.86 20.87 -16.67
N ASP A 445 13.45 20.59 -15.51
CA ASP A 445 13.29 21.32 -14.24
C ASP A 445 14.16 22.57 -14.14
N ARG A 446 15.18 22.70 -15.01
CA ARG A 446 16.15 23.79 -15.06
C ARG A 446 16.22 24.42 -16.46
N PRO A 447 15.15 25.09 -16.91
CA PRO A 447 15.04 25.64 -18.27
C PRO A 447 16.08 26.73 -18.59
N GLU A 448 16.77 27.28 -17.60
CA GLU A 448 17.89 28.20 -17.74
C GLU A 448 19.19 27.53 -18.21
N THR A 449 19.29 26.20 -18.09
CA THR A 449 20.46 25.44 -18.52
C THR A 449 20.63 25.52 -20.05
N PRO A 450 21.83 25.80 -20.57
CA PRO A 450 22.11 25.76 -22.01
C PRO A 450 21.79 24.38 -22.63
N TRP A 451 21.33 24.40 -23.88
CA TRP A 451 21.12 23.19 -24.67
C TRP A 451 22.45 22.48 -24.96
N THR A 452 22.50 21.18 -24.76
CA THR A 452 23.65 20.33 -25.11
C THR A 452 23.39 19.65 -26.45
N LEU A 453 24.30 19.79 -27.41
CA LEU A 453 24.27 19.08 -28.70
C LEU A 453 24.79 17.65 -28.50
N HIS A 454 23.95 16.66 -28.80
CA HIS A 454 24.27 15.24 -28.62
C HIS A 454 24.60 14.53 -29.92
N ALA A 455 23.89 14.87 -30.99
CA ALA A 455 24.04 14.21 -32.29
C ALA A 455 23.81 15.18 -33.44
N THR A 456 24.49 14.91 -34.55
CA THR A 456 24.32 15.61 -35.82
C THR A 456 24.13 14.60 -36.94
N GLY A 457 23.34 14.94 -37.96
CA GLY A 457 23.12 14.03 -39.06
C GLY A 457 22.73 14.75 -40.35
N ARG A 458 22.50 13.95 -41.38
CA ARG A 458 22.06 14.40 -42.68
C ARG A 458 21.00 13.45 -43.24
N LEU A 459 19.88 14.03 -43.63
CA LEU A 459 18.73 13.36 -44.21
C LEU A 459 18.76 13.53 -45.73
N ALA A 460 18.27 12.53 -46.45
CA ALA A 460 18.20 12.55 -47.91
C ALA A 460 16.81 12.10 -48.41
N PRO A 461 16.33 12.66 -49.54
CA PRO A 461 14.99 12.39 -50.07
C PRO A 461 14.85 11.01 -50.71
N ASP A 462 15.96 10.40 -51.14
CA ASP A 462 15.97 9.11 -51.81
C ASP A 462 15.97 7.95 -50.83
N ALA A 463 15.06 7.00 -51.04
CA ALA A 463 15.07 5.70 -50.35
C ALA A 463 16.12 4.78 -50.99
N ALA A 464 16.89 4.06 -50.18
CA ALA A 464 17.71 2.97 -50.70
C ALA A 464 16.85 1.74 -50.97
N GLU A 465 17.17 1.00 -52.04
CA GLU A 465 16.55 -0.31 -52.28
C GLU A 465 16.86 -1.26 -51.11
N PRO A 466 15.87 -2.01 -50.60
CA PRO A 466 16.09 -2.96 -49.51
C PRO A 466 17.11 -4.02 -49.94
N ALA A 467 18.11 -4.25 -49.08
CA ALA A 467 19.01 -5.38 -49.25
C ALA A 467 18.21 -6.69 -49.18
N ARG A 468 18.44 -7.57 -50.15
CA ARG A 468 17.71 -8.84 -50.23
C ARG A 468 18.50 -9.93 -49.51
N PHE A 469 17.94 -10.43 -48.40
CA PHE A 469 18.34 -11.70 -47.82
C PHE A 469 17.09 -12.55 -47.55
N ASP A 470 17.22 -13.88 -47.61
CA ASP A 470 16.10 -14.78 -47.36
C ASP A 470 15.85 -14.88 -45.85
N ALA A 471 14.83 -14.16 -45.39
CA ALA A 471 14.35 -14.17 -44.01
C ALA A 471 13.09 -15.04 -43.82
N ALA A 472 12.55 -15.63 -44.90
CA ALA A 472 11.38 -16.50 -44.83
C ALA A 472 11.76 -17.91 -44.33
N GLU A 473 12.92 -18.41 -44.74
CA GLU A 473 13.51 -19.63 -44.20
C GLU A 473 14.38 -19.33 -42.96
N TRP A 474 13.96 -19.82 -41.79
CA TRP A 474 14.63 -19.54 -40.52
C TRP A 474 14.70 -20.77 -39.60
N PRO A 475 15.85 -21.08 -38.98
CA PRO A 475 17.14 -20.41 -39.16
C PRO A 475 17.70 -20.61 -40.58
N PRO A 476 18.58 -19.74 -41.08
CA PRO A 476 19.12 -19.85 -42.43
C PRO A 476 19.82 -21.19 -42.67
N ARG A 477 19.66 -21.75 -43.88
CA ARG A 477 20.37 -22.97 -44.27
C ARG A 477 21.87 -22.83 -44.08
N ASP A 478 22.48 -23.92 -43.63
CA ASP A 478 23.92 -24.05 -43.38
C ASP A 478 24.48 -23.11 -42.30
N ALA A 479 23.63 -22.45 -41.51
CA ALA A 479 24.04 -21.65 -40.36
C ALA A 479 24.13 -22.52 -39.09
N ARG A 480 25.16 -22.30 -38.28
CA ARG A 480 25.38 -23.00 -37.00
C ARG A 480 24.90 -22.13 -35.84
N ALA A 481 24.17 -22.71 -34.91
CA ALA A 481 23.75 -22.01 -33.70
C ALA A 481 24.96 -21.57 -32.87
N VAL A 482 24.89 -20.35 -32.33
CA VAL A 482 25.84 -19.79 -31.37
C VAL A 482 25.14 -19.78 -30.00
N ASP A 483 25.81 -20.31 -28.98
CA ASP A 483 25.31 -20.23 -27.61
C ASP A 483 25.38 -18.77 -27.11
N ILE A 484 24.25 -18.28 -26.61
CA ILE A 484 24.07 -16.93 -26.09
C ILE A 484 23.55 -16.93 -24.64
N THR A 485 23.54 -18.10 -23.98
CA THR A 485 22.89 -18.29 -22.67
C THR A 485 23.43 -17.33 -21.60
N ASP A 486 24.74 -17.10 -21.57
CA ASP A 486 25.41 -16.22 -20.61
C ASP A 486 25.65 -14.79 -21.16
N ARG A 487 25.06 -14.45 -22.32
CA ARG A 487 25.42 -13.22 -23.05
C ARG A 487 25.10 -11.94 -22.26
N TYR A 488 23.92 -11.88 -21.63
CA TYR A 488 23.54 -10.71 -20.85
C TYR A 488 24.30 -10.60 -19.52
N ASP A 489 24.70 -11.73 -18.94
CA ASP A 489 25.55 -11.74 -17.73
C ASP A 489 26.95 -11.18 -18.03
N ARG A 490 27.49 -11.49 -19.22
CA ARG A 490 28.75 -10.91 -19.71
C ARG A 490 28.64 -9.41 -19.96
N TYR A 491 27.55 -8.94 -20.58
CA TYR A 491 27.28 -7.51 -20.71
C TYR A 491 27.21 -6.81 -19.35
N GLU A 492 26.52 -7.41 -18.39
CA GLU A 492 26.40 -6.87 -17.03
C GLU A 492 27.76 -6.80 -16.33
N ALA A 493 28.60 -7.85 -16.45
CA ALA A 493 29.99 -7.84 -15.96
C ALA A 493 30.85 -6.77 -16.65
N ALA A 494 30.56 -6.48 -17.93
CA ALA A 494 31.13 -5.37 -18.68
C ALA A 494 30.45 -4.01 -18.36
N GLY A 495 29.53 -3.93 -17.40
CA GLY A 495 28.88 -2.68 -17.00
C GLY A 495 27.81 -2.17 -17.97
N LEU A 496 27.36 -2.99 -18.91
CA LEU A 496 26.16 -2.78 -19.72
C LEU A 496 25.00 -3.55 -19.09
N VAL A 497 24.15 -2.85 -18.33
CA VAL A 497 23.04 -3.46 -17.61
C VAL A 497 21.76 -3.21 -18.39
N TYR A 498 21.31 -4.23 -19.11
CA TYR A 498 20.07 -4.21 -19.87
C TYR A 498 18.91 -4.78 -19.04
N GLY A 499 17.77 -4.09 -19.03
CA GLY A 499 16.50 -4.58 -18.49
C GLY A 499 15.63 -5.24 -19.56
N PRO A 500 14.38 -5.65 -19.22
CA PRO A 500 13.52 -6.43 -20.11
C PRO A 500 13.33 -5.86 -21.52
N ALA A 501 13.23 -4.53 -21.69
CA ALA A 501 13.03 -3.92 -23.00
C ALA A 501 14.23 -4.06 -23.96
N PHE A 502 15.44 -4.28 -23.44
CA PHE A 502 16.69 -4.42 -24.19
C PHE A 502 17.26 -5.83 -24.17
N ARG A 503 16.62 -6.78 -23.48
CA ARG A 503 16.98 -8.20 -23.51
C ARG A 503 16.28 -8.96 -24.64
N GLY A 504 16.32 -8.40 -25.85
CA GLY A 504 15.54 -8.89 -26.99
C GLY A 504 16.16 -10.02 -27.79
N LEU A 505 17.49 -10.21 -27.77
CA LEU A 505 18.19 -11.28 -28.51
C LEU A 505 17.75 -12.67 -28.02
N ARG A 506 17.08 -13.45 -28.88
CA ARG A 506 16.51 -14.77 -28.57
C ARG A 506 17.35 -15.93 -29.06
N ALA A 507 17.92 -15.79 -30.24
CA ALA A 507 18.75 -16.81 -30.85
C ALA A 507 19.71 -16.20 -31.87
N LEU A 508 20.84 -16.86 -32.07
CA LEU A 508 21.94 -16.38 -32.90
C LEU A 508 22.55 -17.55 -33.68
N TRP A 509 22.78 -17.35 -34.97
CA TRP A 509 23.42 -18.32 -35.85
C TRP A 509 24.54 -17.66 -36.65
N ARG A 510 25.51 -18.47 -37.09
CA ARG A 510 26.64 -18.03 -37.91
C ARG A 510 26.74 -18.84 -39.19
N ARG A 511 27.00 -18.15 -40.30
CA ARG A 511 27.39 -18.76 -41.58
C ARG A 511 28.56 -17.97 -42.18
N GLY A 512 29.76 -18.51 -42.07
CA GLY A 512 30.99 -17.77 -42.43
C GLY A 512 31.13 -16.51 -41.57
N GLU A 513 31.24 -15.35 -42.24
CA GLU A 513 31.32 -14.01 -41.62
C GLU A 513 29.93 -13.39 -41.33
N GLU A 514 28.84 -14.04 -41.74
CA GLU A 514 27.48 -13.56 -41.50
C GLU A 514 26.95 -14.06 -40.14
N LEU A 515 26.34 -13.15 -39.39
CA LEU A 515 25.55 -13.46 -38.20
C LEU A 515 24.07 -13.27 -38.50
N PHE A 516 23.26 -14.17 -37.97
CA PHE A 516 21.81 -14.15 -38.11
C PHE A 516 21.19 -14.16 -36.72
N ALA A 517 20.41 -13.14 -36.39
CA ALA A 517 19.84 -12.97 -35.07
C ALA A 517 18.32 -12.97 -35.15
N GLU A 518 17.68 -13.65 -34.20
CA GLU A 518 16.26 -13.50 -33.93
C GLU A 518 16.09 -12.64 -32.68
N ILE A 519 15.31 -11.56 -32.79
CA ILE A 519 15.13 -10.57 -31.75
C ILE A 519 13.63 -10.38 -31.54
N ALA A 520 13.18 -10.40 -30.29
CA ALA A 520 11.78 -10.13 -29.95
C ALA A 520 11.67 -9.26 -28.70
N LEU A 521 10.87 -8.19 -28.79
CA LEU A 521 10.56 -7.32 -27.66
C LEU A 521 9.92 -8.10 -26.52
N HIS A 522 10.20 -7.70 -25.29
CA HIS A 522 9.52 -8.26 -24.13
C HIS A 522 8.05 -7.82 -24.11
N ALA A 523 7.15 -8.72 -23.70
CA ALA A 523 5.71 -8.47 -23.68
C ALA A 523 5.27 -7.36 -22.71
N SER A 524 6.16 -6.84 -21.86
CA SER A 524 5.89 -5.67 -21.00
C SER A 524 6.01 -4.34 -21.74
N VAL A 525 6.69 -4.29 -22.88
CA VAL A 525 6.80 -3.09 -23.71
C VAL A 525 5.45 -2.84 -24.36
N ARG A 526 4.97 -1.59 -24.29
CA ARG A 526 3.69 -1.13 -24.84
C ARG A 526 3.96 -0.23 -26.06
N ASP A 527 2.90 0.09 -26.81
CA ASP A 527 2.91 1.12 -27.86
C ASP A 527 3.92 0.89 -28.99
N THR A 528 4.29 -0.38 -29.25
CA THR A 528 5.29 -0.76 -30.26
C THR A 528 4.92 -0.29 -31.67
N GLY A 529 3.63 -0.16 -31.96
CA GLY A 529 3.11 0.32 -33.25
C GLY A 529 3.29 1.83 -33.49
N GLU A 530 3.65 2.61 -32.47
CA GLU A 530 3.85 4.06 -32.60
C GLU A 530 5.29 4.45 -32.95
N TYR A 531 6.21 3.47 -32.98
CA TYR A 531 7.59 3.64 -33.40
C TYR A 531 7.80 3.14 -34.83
N GLY A 532 8.75 3.74 -35.55
CA GLY A 532 9.33 3.15 -36.76
C GLY A 532 9.92 1.78 -36.43
N VAL A 533 10.98 1.76 -35.61
CA VAL A 533 11.43 0.53 -34.92
C VAL A 533 11.68 0.86 -33.47
N HIS A 534 11.03 0.17 -32.54
CA HIS A 534 11.22 0.43 -31.12
C HIS A 534 12.72 0.38 -30.75
N PRO A 535 13.29 1.40 -30.08
CA PRO A 535 14.73 1.50 -29.83
C PRO A 535 15.34 0.28 -29.17
N GLY A 536 14.67 -0.32 -28.16
CA GLY A 536 15.13 -1.55 -27.51
C GLY A 536 15.16 -2.79 -28.41
N LEU A 537 14.28 -2.86 -29.43
CA LEU A 537 14.28 -3.94 -30.41
C LEU A 537 15.49 -3.82 -31.33
N LEU A 538 15.72 -2.62 -31.87
CA LEU A 538 16.86 -2.38 -32.76
C LEU A 538 18.20 -2.49 -32.00
N ASP A 539 18.26 -2.02 -30.75
CA ASP A 539 19.48 -2.11 -29.93
C ASP A 539 19.86 -3.57 -29.64
N SER A 540 18.85 -4.42 -29.42
CA SER A 540 19.05 -5.86 -29.26
C SER A 540 19.62 -6.55 -30.51
N VAL A 541 19.45 -5.98 -31.71
CA VAL A 541 20.16 -6.46 -32.92
C VAL A 541 21.66 -6.21 -32.78
N LEU A 542 22.04 -5.08 -32.20
CA LEU A 542 23.44 -4.68 -32.01
C LEU A 542 24.15 -5.57 -30.99
N HIS A 543 23.40 -6.18 -30.07
CA HIS A 543 23.93 -7.17 -29.14
C HIS A 543 24.48 -8.41 -29.85
N ALA A 544 24.01 -8.73 -31.06
CA ALA A 544 24.60 -9.78 -31.89
C ALA A 544 25.92 -9.34 -32.54
N ALA A 545 26.05 -8.06 -32.91
CA ALA A 545 27.23 -7.51 -33.58
C ALA A 545 28.51 -7.54 -32.73
N ALA A 546 28.35 -7.46 -31.40
CA ALA A 546 29.44 -7.53 -30.44
C ALA A 546 29.98 -8.96 -30.21
N LEU A 547 29.41 -9.98 -30.86
CA LEU A 547 29.99 -11.33 -30.89
C LEU A 547 31.30 -11.27 -31.70
N ASP A 548 32.43 -11.64 -31.09
CA ASP A 548 33.80 -11.55 -31.66
C ASP A 548 34.42 -10.15 -31.75
N HIS A 549 33.97 -9.18 -30.96
CA HIS A 549 34.72 -7.94 -30.80
C HIS A 549 35.65 -8.04 -29.58
N ASP A 550 36.80 -7.36 -29.64
CA ASP A 550 37.75 -7.28 -28.52
C ASP A 550 37.18 -6.59 -27.26
N SER A 551 36.01 -5.93 -27.38
CA SER A 551 35.34 -5.23 -26.29
C SER A 551 33.89 -5.66 -26.23
N GLU A 552 33.43 -5.99 -25.03
CA GLU A 552 32.01 -6.28 -24.77
C GLU A 552 31.19 -5.01 -24.50
N ARG A 553 31.83 -3.83 -24.48
CA ARG A 553 31.18 -2.53 -24.20
C ARG A 553 30.96 -1.70 -25.46
N LEU A 554 30.38 -2.27 -26.51
CA LEU A 554 30.18 -1.53 -27.75
C LEU A 554 28.92 -0.66 -27.71
N LEU A 555 29.07 0.60 -28.11
CA LEU A 555 27.97 1.53 -28.30
C LEU A 555 27.96 2.04 -29.75
N PRO A 556 26.78 2.33 -30.33
CA PRO A 556 26.69 3.02 -31.61
C PRO A 556 27.40 4.37 -31.58
N PHE A 557 28.18 4.66 -32.61
CA PHE A 557 28.83 5.96 -32.80
C PHE A 557 28.35 6.67 -34.07
N GLU A 558 28.22 5.93 -35.17
CA GLU A 558 27.86 6.51 -36.46
C GLU A 558 26.97 5.54 -37.25
N TRP A 559 25.93 6.07 -37.88
CA TRP A 559 25.05 5.37 -38.80
C TRP A 559 25.21 5.97 -40.20
N ARG A 560 25.27 5.12 -41.23
CA ARG A 560 25.34 5.50 -42.64
C ARG A 560 24.28 4.78 -43.45
N ASP A 561 23.59 5.56 -44.28
CA ASP A 561 22.55 5.14 -45.21
C ASP A 561 21.52 4.18 -44.57
N VAL A 562 20.80 4.67 -43.56
CA VAL A 562 19.71 3.95 -42.91
C VAL A 562 18.39 4.23 -43.61
N THR A 563 17.66 3.18 -43.99
CA THR A 563 16.32 3.26 -44.56
C THR A 563 15.36 2.38 -43.78
N LEU A 564 14.22 2.96 -43.37
CA LEU A 564 13.10 2.24 -42.78
C LEU A 564 12.13 1.83 -43.91
N HIS A 565 11.76 0.56 -43.96
CA HIS A 565 10.87 0.00 -44.99
C HIS A 565 9.46 -0.30 -44.44
N ALA A 566 9.35 -0.63 -43.16
CA ALA A 566 8.09 -0.90 -42.48
C ALA A 566 8.20 -0.51 -41.00
N SER A 567 7.07 -0.17 -40.37
CA SER A 567 7.01 0.25 -38.97
C SER A 567 6.29 -0.75 -38.05
N GLY A 568 6.45 -0.59 -36.74
CA GLY A 568 5.66 -1.32 -35.74
C GLY A 568 6.04 -2.79 -35.52
N ALA A 569 7.21 -3.21 -35.99
CA ALA A 569 7.69 -4.59 -35.79
C ALA A 569 7.91 -4.89 -34.29
N GLY A 570 7.41 -6.04 -33.82
CA GLY A 570 7.68 -6.57 -32.47
C GLY A 570 8.74 -7.68 -32.44
N LEU A 571 9.09 -8.21 -33.62
CA LEU A 571 10.08 -9.25 -33.84
C LEU A 571 10.90 -8.90 -35.09
N LEU A 572 12.21 -9.11 -35.03
CA LEU A 572 13.13 -8.98 -36.16
C LEU A 572 13.91 -10.27 -36.37
N ARG A 573 14.05 -10.65 -37.64
CA ARG A 573 15.10 -11.53 -38.14
C ARG A 573 16.14 -10.65 -38.79
N ALA A 574 17.34 -10.59 -38.22
CA ALA A 574 18.40 -9.70 -38.68
C ALA A 574 19.58 -10.49 -39.25
N ARG A 575 20.14 -10.01 -40.35
CA ARG A 575 21.44 -10.40 -40.88
C ARG A 575 22.45 -9.29 -40.60
N LEU A 576 23.59 -9.67 -40.05
CA LEU A 576 24.69 -8.78 -39.76
C LEU A 576 25.94 -9.26 -40.48
N LEU A 577 26.64 -8.34 -41.15
CA LEU A 577 27.90 -8.61 -41.82
C LEU A 577 28.95 -7.58 -41.39
N ARG A 578 30.04 -8.05 -40.80
CA ARG A 578 31.16 -7.19 -40.42
C ARG A 578 31.96 -6.82 -41.67
N THR A 579 32.13 -5.51 -41.91
CA THR A 579 32.83 -4.97 -43.11
C THR A 579 34.14 -4.25 -42.75
N GLY A 580 34.39 -4.03 -41.47
CA GLY A 580 35.65 -3.50 -40.93
C GLY A 580 35.79 -3.85 -39.44
N PRO A 581 36.86 -3.42 -38.76
CA PRO A 581 37.09 -3.73 -37.34
C PRO A 581 35.90 -3.35 -36.46
N ASP A 582 35.37 -2.15 -36.71
CA ASP A 582 34.32 -1.51 -35.90
C ASP A 582 33.02 -1.30 -36.70
N THR A 583 32.92 -1.82 -37.93
CA THR A 583 31.81 -1.49 -38.85
C THR A 583 31.01 -2.73 -39.27
N VAL A 584 29.68 -2.60 -39.20
CA VAL A 584 28.72 -3.68 -39.47
C VAL A 584 27.61 -3.18 -40.40
N VAL A 585 27.25 -4.01 -41.38
CA VAL A 585 26.04 -3.86 -42.19
C VAL A 585 24.92 -4.63 -41.50
N VAL A 586 23.73 -4.04 -41.39
CA VAL A 586 22.57 -4.67 -40.76
C VAL A 586 21.37 -4.62 -41.70
N ASP A 587 20.81 -5.80 -42.00
CA ASP A 587 19.56 -5.94 -42.74
C ASP A 587 18.57 -6.67 -41.83
N ALA A 588 17.40 -6.11 -41.56
CA ALA A 588 16.38 -6.77 -40.74
C ALA A 588 15.03 -6.86 -41.43
N ALA A 589 14.36 -7.97 -41.18
CA ALA A 589 13.03 -8.30 -41.70
C ALA A 589 12.11 -8.77 -40.56
N ASP A 590 10.81 -8.77 -40.79
CA ASP A 590 9.83 -9.32 -39.84
C ASP A 590 9.80 -10.86 -39.84
N ALA A 591 8.85 -11.45 -39.10
CA ALA A 591 8.69 -12.91 -39.02
C ALA A 591 8.27 -13.55 -40.36
N GLN A 592 7.70 -12.77 -41.28
CA GLN A 592 7.24 -13.16 -42.60
C GLN A 592 8.33 -12.97 -43.66
N GLY A 593 9.46 -12.33 -43.29
CA GLY A 593 10.58 -12.03 -44.17
C GLY A 593 10.43 -10.74 -44.97
N ALA A 594 9.46 -9.88 -44.63
CA ALA A 594 9.35 -8.56 -45.23
C ALA A 594 10.40 -7.61 -44.65
N PRO A 595 11.12 -6.81 -45.48
CA PRO A 595 12.13 -5.87 -44.99
C PRO A 595 11.54 -4.85 -44.02
N VAL A 596 12.25 -4.61 -42.91
CA VAL A 596 11.89 -3.61 -41.89
C VAL A 596 12.90 -2.46 -41.88
N VAL A 597 14.19 -2.75 -41.78
CA VAL A 597 15.25 -1.72 -41.77
C VAL A 597 16.52 -2.21 -42.46
N SER A 598 17.18 -1.32 -43.20
CA SER A 598 18.50 -1.55 -43.80
C SER A 598 19.48 -0.49 -43.33
N ILE A 599 20.69 -0.91 -42.97
CA ILE A 599 21.76 -0.08 -42.42
C ILE A 599 23.04 -0.43 -43.17
N ALA A 600 23.46 0.43 -44.10
CA ALA A 600 24.63 0.16 -44.94
C ALA A 600 25.96 0.27 -44.19
N GLY A 601 25.98 1.00 -43.06
CA GLY A 601 27.14 1.04 -42.19
C GLY A 601 26.80 1.54 -40.80
N LEU A 602 26.99 0.69 -39.81
CA LEU A 602 26.98 1.03 -38.39
C LEU A 602 28.41 0.93 -37.86
N THR A 603 28.94 2.06 -37.38
CA THR A 603 30.21 2.07 -36.65
C THR A 603 29.94 1.99 -35.15
N LEU A 604 30.51 0.96 -34.52
CA LEU A 604 30.46 0.72 -33.08
C LEU A 604 31.76 1.19 -32.43
N ARG A 605 31.72 1.70 -31.21
CA ARG A 605 32.91 2.05 -30.44
C ARG A 605 32.82 1.53 -29.02
N ALA A 606 33.97 1.15 -28.46
CA ALA A 606 34.04 0.80 -27.05
C ALA A 606 33.68 2.01 -26.17
N ALA A 607 32.76 1.81 -25.23
CA ALA A 607 32.44 2.80 -24.22
C ALA A 607 33.68 3.04 -23.34
N PRO A 608 33.95 4.30 -22.94
CA PRO A 608 35.05 4.59 -22.02
C PRO A 608 34.90 3.80 -20.71
N ALA A 609 36.02 3.35 -20.14
CA ALA A 609 36.03 2.71 -18.83
C ALA A 609 35.43 3.68 -17.79
N ALA A 610 34.73 3.14 -16.78
CA ALA A 610 33.94 3.87 -15.77
C ALA A 610 34.72 4.88 -14.89
N ALA A 611 35.96 5.23 -15.24
CA ALA A 611 36.82 6.16 -14.52
C ALA A 611 36.55 7.65 -14.83
N ALA A 612 35.64 7.97 -15.76
CA ALA A 612 35.22 9.35 -16.01
C ALA A 612 33.70 9.43 -15.99
N ARG A 613 33.13 9.65 -14.80
CA ARG A 613 31.80 10.28 -14.72
C ARG A 613 31.94 11.61 -15.48
N PRO A 614 31.21 11.85 -16.59
CA PRO A 614 30.98 13.23 -16.98
C PRO A 614 30.37 13.89 -15.74
N ALA A 615 30.93 15.00 -15.29
CA ALA A 615 30.38 15.73 -14.16
C ALA A 615 28.94 16.11 -14.52
N LEU A 616 27.97 15.33 -14.03
CA LEU A 616 26.59 15.76 -13.97
C LEU A 616 26.61 17.03 -13.10
N PRO A 617 26.08 18.17 -13.58
CA PRO A 617 25.93 19.34 -12.72
C PRO A 617 24.94 18.98 -11.61
N ASP A 618 25.50 18.63 -10.44
CA ASP A 618 24.78 18.38 -9.20
C ASP A 618 24.07 19.67 -8.72
N PRO A 619 22.74 19.66 -8.46
CA PRO A 619 21.95 20.89 -8.31
C PRO A 619 21.75 21.38 -6.87
N ALA A 620 22.46 20.86 -5.85
CA ALA A 620 22.31 21.39 -4.49
C ALA A 620 23.58 21.23 -3.63
N GLY A 621 24.42 22.28 -3.62
CA GLY A 621 25.29 22.56 -2.47
C GLY A 621 26.44 21.60 -2.23
N SER A 622 27.35 21.44 -3.20
CA SER A 622 28.67 20.87 -2.90
C SER A 622 29.35 21.72 -1.82
N LEU A 623 29.50 21.18 -0.61
CA LEU A 623 30.49 21.68 0.33
C LEU A 623 31.85 21.44 -0.31
N PHE A 624 32.42 22.50 -0.89
CA PHE A 624 33.77 22.46 -1.39
C PHE A 624 34.70 22.17 -0.22
N ARG A 625 35.37 21.01 -0.25
CA ARG A 625 36.52 20.73 0.60
C ARG A 625 37.76 21.15 -0.15
N LEU A 626 38.55 22.04 0.45
CA LEU A 626 39.90 22.32 0.00
C LEU A 626 40.74 21.07 0.26
N GLU A 627 41.14 20.38 -0.82
CA GLU A 627 42.01 19.21 -0.73
C GLU A 627 43.28 19.49 -1.52
N TRP A 628 44.39 19.60 -0.81
CA TRP A 628 45.70 19.83 -1.41
C TRP A 628 46.25 18.50 -1.92
N GLN A 629 46.35 18.37 -3.24
CA GLN A 629 47.01 17.23 -3.87
C GLN A 629 48.49 17.54 -4.08
N HIS A 630 49.34 16.63 -3.60
CA HIS A 630 50.79 16.74 -3.71
C HIS A 630 51.20 16.43 -5.16
N HIS A 631 51.42 17.47 -5.96
CA HIS A 631 52.11 17.32 -7.24
C HIS A 631 53.60 17.52 -7.02
N GLU A 632 54.40 16.49 -7.34
CA GLU A 632 55.84 16.68 -7.50
C GLU A 632 56.09 17.55 -8.72
N VAL A 633 56.32 18.84 -8.47
CA VAL A 633 56.86 19.74 -9.48
C VAL A 633 58.32 19.35 -9.69
N PRO A 634 58.79 19.16 -10.94
CA PRO A 634 60.20 18.91 -11.21
C PRO A 634 61.04 19.95 -10.48
N ALA A 635 62.10 19.52 -9.78
CA ALA A 635 62.95 20.40 -8.97
C ALA A 635 63.42 21.60 -9.81
N ALA A 636 62.72 22.73 -9.68
CA ALA A 636 63.15 23.98 -10.26
C ALA A 636 64.42 24.40 -9.50
N ALA A 637 65.50 24.65 -10.22
CA ALA A 637 66.79 25.07 -9.68
C ALA A 637 66.60 26.11 -8.56
N GLN A 638 67.20 25.84 -7.40
CA GLN A 638 67.17 26.72 -6.23
C GLN A 638 67.68 28.11 -6.62
N GLY A 639 66.78 29.08 -6.71
CA GLY A 639 67.12 30.49 -6.83
C GLY A 639 67.35 31.07 -5.43
N GLY A 640 68.48 31.76 -5.22
CA GLY A 640 68.83 32.41 -3.95
C GLY A 640 67.89 33.55 -3.56
N TRP A 641 68.10 34.11 -2.36
CA TRP A 641 67.26 35.16 -1.77
C TRP A 641 67.76 36.56 -2.16
N ALA A 642 66.93 37.59 -2.09
CA ALA A 642 67.42 38.97 -2.06
C ALA A 642 66.55 39.88 -1.17
N LEU A 643 67.22 40.77 -0.43
CA LEU A 643 66.61 41.82 0.37
C LEU A 643 66.62 43.14 -0.41
N VAL A 644 65.47 43.83 -0.45
CA VAL A 644 65.35 45.12 -1.12
C VAL A 644 65.06 46.23 -0.12
N GLY A 645 65.87 47.28 -0.15
CA GLY A 645 65.76 48.43 0.77
C GLY A 645 66.87 48.41 1.81
N GLU A 646 66.59 48.91 3.01
CA GLU A 646 67.56 48.97 4.11
C GLU A 646 67.45 47.72 4.99
N ASP A 647 68.56 47.05 5.30
CA ASP A 647 68.59 45.85 6.16
C ASP A 647 68.51 46.21 7.65
N LEU A 648 67.34 46.74 8.05
CA LEU A 648 67.08 47.22 9.40
C LEU A 648 67.22 46.14 10.49
N PHE A 649 67.26 44.86 10.11
CA PHE A 649 67.25 43.72 11.03
C PHE A 649 68.42 42.75 10.84
N GLY A 650 69.40 43.07 9.98
CA GLY A 650 70.56 42.21 9.73
C GLY A 650 70.21 40.85 9.09
N LEU A 651 69.13 40.80 8.32
CA LEU A 651 68.59 39.60 7.70
C LEU A 651 69.54 39.00 6.66
N THR A 652 70.33 39.84 5.98
CA THR A 652 71.26 39.37 4.94
C THR A 652 72.35 38.46 5.53
N ALA A 653 72.70 38.65 6.80
CA ALA A 653 73.69 37.82 7.50
C ALA A 653 73.17 36.43 7.91
N HIS A 654 71.83 36.24 7.94
CA HIS A 654 71.19 35.01 8.40
C HIS A 654 70.59 34.18 7.26
N LEU A 655 70.63 34.69 6.03
CA LEU A 655 70.13 34.02 4.83
C LEU A 655 71.30 33.70 3.89
N GLU A 656 71.75 32.45 3.89
CA GLU A 656 72.84 31.99 3.01
C GLU A 656 72.49 32.24 1.53
N GLY A 657 73.37 32.98 0.85
CA GLY A 657 73.22 33.32 -0.57
C GLY A 657 72.23 34.47 -0.86
N ALA A 658 71.84 35.26 0.15
CA ALA A 658 71.00 36.44 -0.05
C ALA A 658 71.77 37.64 -0.62
N ALA A 659 71.26 38.25 -1.69
CA ALA A 659 71.78 39.53 -2.21
C ALA A 659 71.05 40.73 -1.57
N HIS A 660 71.76 41.81 -1.23
CA HIS A 660 71.14 43.06 -0.76
C HIS A 660 71.15 44.10 -1.88
N VAL A 661 69.98 44.65 -2.22
CA VAL A 661 69.86 45.69 -3.24
C VAL A 661 69.02 46.86 -2.72
N PRO A 662 69.37 48.11 -3.07
CA PRO A 662 68.73 49.29 -2.47
C PRO A 662 67.31 49.55 -3.00
N THR A 663 66.99 49.12 -4.23
CA THR A 663 65.68 49.32 -4.88
C THR A 663 65.32 48.12 -5.75
N LEU A 664 64.02 47.94 -6.02
CA LEU A 664 63.51 46.83 -6.85
C LEU A 664 64.07 46.86 -8.27
N ASP A 665 64.25 48.04 -8.85
CA ASP A 665 64.76 48.22 -10.22
C ASP A 665 66.22 47.76 -10.39
N ALA A 666 66.96 47.61 -9.29
CA ALA A 666 68.33 47.11 -9.32
C ALA A 666 68.41 45.57 -9.51
N LEU A 667 67.28 44.86 -9.45
CA LEU A 667 67.19 43.42 -9.76
C LEU A 667 67.07 43.19 -11.27
N SER A 668 68.07 43.61 -12.06
CA SER A 668 68.10 43.35 -13.50
C SER A 668 69.10 42.22 -13.83
N GLY A 669 68.59 41.01 -14.05
CA GLY A 669 69.36 39.84 -14.53
C GLY A 669 68.56 38.54 -14.50
N GLU A 670 68.91 37.55 -15.34
CA GLU A 670 68.18 36.28 -15.62
C GLU A 670 67.94 35.34 -14.41
N ARG A 671 68.21 35.76 -13.18
CA ARG A 671 67.88 35.04 -11.95
C ARG A 671 67.20 35.96 -10.96
N ALA A 672 65.91 36.19 -11.17
CA ALA A 672 65.07 36.88 -10.20
C ALA A 672 64.86 35.97 -8.95
N PRO A 673 65.20 36.42 -7.74
CA PRO A 673 64.95 35.69 -6.49
C PRO A 673 63.44 35.60 -6.20
N ARG A 674 62.98 34.45 -5.69
CA ARG A 674 61.54 34.08 -5.69
C ARG A 674 60.71 34.65 -4.52
N PRO A 675 61.29 35.21 -3.46
CA PRO A 675 60.57 36.17 -2.63
C PRO A 675 61.40 37.41 -2.25
N LEU A 676 60.76 38.57 -2.33
CA LEU A 676 61.29 39.88 -1.94
C LEU A 676 60.78 40.21 -0.54
N VAL A 677 61.66 40.56 0.41
CA VAL A 677 61.26 41.12 1.71
C VAL A 677 61.67 42.59 1.74
N GLY A 678 60.72 43.49 2.00
CA GLY A 678 60.97 44.92 2.16
C GLY A 678 60.10 45.51 3.29
N PRO A 679 60.60 46.48 4.08
CA PRO A 679 59.83 47.10 5.15
C PRO A 679 58.81 48.12 4.61
N LEU A 680 57.57 48.05 5.10
CA LEU A 680 56.52 49.07 4.87
C LEU A 680 56.56 50.11 6.01
N GLY A 681 57.19 51.25 5.77
CA GLY A 681 57.10 52.43 6.65
C GLY A 681 56.05 53.40 6.13
N GLY A 682 54.88 53.48 6.78
CA GLY A 682 53.87 54.49 6.48
C GLY A 682 54.08 55.76 7.29
N SER A 683 54.36 56.89 6.64
CA SER A 683 54.19 58.22 7.22
C SER A 683 52.78 58.72 6.92
N GLY A 684 51.88 58.63 7.90
CA GLY A 684 50.58 59.31 7.86
C GLY A 684 50.58 60.46 8.88
N ASP A 685 50.50 61.70 8.40
CA ASP A 685 50.38 62.90 9.23
C ASP A 685 49.11 62.86 10.10
N GLY A 686 49.30 63.06 11.41
CA GLY A 686 48.47 63.95 12.22
C GLY A 686 47.10 63.49 12.75
N ALA A 687 47.10 63.09 14.03
CA ALA A 687 46.11 63.38 15.07
C ALA A 687 44.95 62.39 15.36
N GLN A 688 45.13 61.73 16.53
CA GLN A 688 44.16 61.26 17.53
C GLN A 688 43.27 60.03 17.21
N ALA A 689 43.86 58.86 17.47
CA ALA A 689 43.12 57.69 17.96
C ALA A 689 43.45 57.50 19.44
N ASP A 690 42.42 57.51 20.30
CA ASP A 690 42.51 57.03 21.68
C ASP A 690 42.85 55.53 21.66
N ALA A 691 43.85 55.16 22.45
CA ALA A 691 44.45 53.85 22.48
C ALA A 691 43.68 52.86 23.37
N LEU A 692 43.59 51.60 22.92
CA LEU A 692 43.58 50.42 23.77
C LEU A 692 44.53 49.34 23.20
N PRO A 693 45.12 48.49 24.06
CA PRO A 693 46.55 48.19 24.00
C PRO A 693 46.88 46.77 23.47
N GLY A 694 48.02 46.65 22.79
CA GLY A 694 48.67 45.37 22.50
C GLY A 694 49.39 45.36 21.14
N GLU A 695 50.70 45.61 21.16
CA GLU A 695 51.71 45.38 20.11
C GLU A 695 51.23 45.32 18.65
N GLN A 696 51.38 46.44 17.92
CA GLN A 696 51.44 46.41 16.45
C GLN A 696 52.81 45.88 16.02
N ALA A 697 52.88 44.59 15.66
CA ALA A 697 53.96 44.09 14.82
C ALA A 697 53.80 44.64 13.38
N PRO A 698 54.88 45.01 12.67
CA PRO A 698 54.79 45.31 11.25
C PRO A 698 54.28 44.07 10.50
N ARG A 699 53.21 44.24 9.71
CA ARG A 699 52.70 43.18 8.84
C ARG A 699 53.65 43.01 7.65
N HIS A 700 54.22 41.82 7.50
CA HIS A 700 55.04 41.46 6.33
C HIS A 700 54.17 40.84 5.24
N LEU A 701 54.38 41.25 3.99
CA LEU A 701 53.73 40.67 2.82
C LEU A 701 54.77 39.86 2.06
N VAL A 702 54.52 38.56 1.89
CA VAL A 702 55.30 37.69 0.97
C VAL A 702 54.41 37.46 -0.23
N GLY A 703 54.79 38.00 -1.40
CA GLY A 703 54.03 37.85 -2.64
C GLY A 703 54.95 37.43 -3.80
N PRO A 704 54.53 36.48 -4.66
CA PRO A 704 55.24 36.20 -5.90
C PRO A 704 55.05 37.37 -6.89
N VAL A 705 56.09 37.70 -7.65
CA VAL A 705 56.00 38.69 -8.72
C VAL A 705 55.27 38.06 -9.91
N GLY A 706 54.01 38.44 -10.12
CA GLY A 706 53.25 38.13 -11.34
C GLY A 706 53.59 39.13 -12.45
N GLY A 707 53.95 38.62 -13.64
CA GLY A 707 54.06 39.45 -14.85
C GLY A 707 52.71 40.06 -15.24
N PRO A 708 52.69 41.18 -15.99
CA PRO A 708 51.48 41.97 -16.16
C PRO A 708 50.50 41.30 -17.14
N GLY A 709 49.27 41.05 -16.69
CA GLY A 709 48.15 40.72 -17.57
C GLY A 709 46.89 40.23 -16.85
N ALA A 710 45.81 41.01 -16.95
CA ALA A 710 44.43 40.78 -16.53
C ALA A 710 44.09 40.97 -15.03
N GLY A 711 43.40 42.08 -14.76
CA GLY A 711 42.91 42.46 -13.44
C GLY A 711 41.64 41.71 -13.03
N ALA A 712 41.54 41.43 -11.74
CA ALA A 712 40.31 41.03 -11.06
C ALA A 712 40.04 42.03 -9.93
N GLN A 713 38.95 42.79 -10.03
CA GLN A 713 38.36 43.54 -8.93
C GLN A 713 37.63 42.55 -8.01
N ALA A 714 37.96 42.60 -6.72
CA ALA A 714 37.25 41.89 -5.67
C ALA A 714 36.29 42.87 -4.98
N ASP A 715 34.98 42.61 -5.06
CA ASP A 715 33.96 43.29 -4.26
C ASP A 715 33.57 42.40 -3.06
N ALA A 716 33.64 42.99 -1.87
CA ALA A 716 33.26 42.39 -0.61
C ALA A 716 31.76 42.62 -0.33
N VAL A 717 31.01 41.57 0.03
CA VAL A 717 29.64 41.68 0.53
C VAL A 717 29.58 41.22 1.99
N SER A 718 29.30 42.17 2.87
CA SER A 718 28.98 41.98 4.29
C SER A 718 27.55 41.46 4.45
N GLY A 719 27.37 40.33 5.13
CA GLY A 719 26.07 39.79 5.51
C GLY A 719 25.67 40.23 6.91
N GLU A 720 24.44 40.75 7.06
CA GLU A 720 23.70 40.79 8.31
C GLU A 720 22.21 41.05 8.02
N ARG A 721 21.34 40.08 8.32
CA ARG A 721 20.00 40.26 8.94
C ARG A 721 19.25 38.93 9.05
N ALA A 722 18.99 38.53 10.28
CA ALA A 722 18.10 37.44 10.67
C ALA A 722 16.61 37.76 10.40
N PRO A 723 15.75 36.76 10.13
CA PRO A 723 14.31 36.96 10.15
C PRO A 723 13.71 36.63 11.52
N ARG A 724 12.85 37.54 12.01
CA ARG A 724 11.94 37.38 13.16
C ARG A 724 10.73 36.51 12.76
N PRO A 725 10.11 35.79 13.71
CA PRO A 725 8.85 35.09 13.48
C PRO A 725 7.66 36.05 13.65
N LEU A 726 6.67 35.95 12.77
CA LEU A 726 5.37 36.62 12.92
C LEU A 726 4.25 35.58 12.86
N VAL A 727 3.59 35.43 14.00
CA VAL A 727 2.30 34.76 14.20
C VAL A 727 1.19 35.78 13.93
N GLY A 728 0.11 35.37 13.27
CA GLY A 728 -1.14 36.12 13.14
C GLY A 728 -2.28 35.26 12.56
N PRO A 729 -3.57 35.53 12.87
CA PRO A 729 -4.48 34.50 13.37
C PRO A 729 -5.71 34.18 12.50
N LEU A 730 -6.45 33.18 12.98
CA LEU A 730 -7.80 32.71 12.62
C LEU A 730 -8.89 33.80 12.56
N GLY A 731 -9.87 33.63 11.66
CA GLY A 731 -11.28 34.00 11.93
C GLY A 731 -12.12 34.51 10.74
N GLY A 732 -13.24 33.82 10.46
CA GLY A 732 -14.47 34.34 9.80
C GLY A 732 -14.86 33.60 8.50
N SER A 733 -15.74 32.59 8.48
CA SER A 733 -17.23 32.59 8.60
C SER A 733 -17.98 33.33 7.47
N GLY A 734 -18.82 32.61 6.71
CA GLY A 734 -19.83 33.20 5.82
C GLY A 734 -20.41 32.21 4.80
N ASP A 735 -21.68 31.84 5.02
CA ASP A 735 -22.52 30.88 4.29
C ASP A 735 -22.79 31.17 2.80
N GLY A 736 -23.26 30.14 2.08
CA GLY A 736 -24.03 30.32 0.85
C GLY A 736 -24.28 29.03 0.04
N ALA A 737 -25.34 28.32 0.38
CA ALA A 737 -25.85 27.15 -0.34
C ALA A 737 -26.37 27.50 -1.75
N GLN A 738 -26.21 26.58 -2.71
CA GLN A 738 -27.24 26.29 -3.72
C GLN A 738 -27.01 24.92 -4.36
N ALA A 739 -28.04 24.08 -4.20
CA ALA A 739 -28.20 22.79 -4.86
C ALA A 739 -28.72 23.01 -6.27
N ASP A 740 -28.16 22.29 -7.25
CA ASP A 740 -28.81 22.04 -8.53
C ASP A 740 -28.75 20.55 -8.85
N ALA A 741 -29.94 19.98 -9.00
CA ALA A 741 -30.20 18.63 -9.44
C ALA A 741 -30.16 18.57 -10.97
N LEU A 742 -29.48 17.56 -11.52
CA LEU A 742 -29.70 17.10 -12.90
C LEU A 742 -29.74 15.56 -12.94
N PRO A 743 -30.51 14.98 -13.88
CA PRO A 743 -31.09 13.66 -13.71
C PRO A 743 -30.27 12.52 -14.33
N GLY A 744 -30.44 11.36 -13.69
CA GLY A 744 -30.21 9.98 -14.11
C GLY A 744 -29.60 9.70 -15.48
N GLU A 745 -28.46 9.01 -15.47
CA GLU A 745 -28.11 8.05 -16.50
C GLU A 745 -27.52 6.76 -15.91
N GLN A 746 -27.86 5.68 -16.60
CA GLN A 746 -27.84 4.27 -16.23
C GLN A 746 -26.45 3.72 -15.89
N ALA A 747 -26.35 2.95 -14.79
CA ALA A 747 -25.25 2.02 -14.56
C ALA A 747 -25.76 0.56 -14.76
N PRO A 748 -25.07 -0.29 -15.54
CA PRO A 748 -25.48 -1.68 -15.72
C PRO A 748 -25.07 -2.54 -14.52
N ARG A 749 -26.04 -3.33 -14.05
CA ARG A 749 -25.91 -4.41 -13.07
C ARG A 749 -25.04 -5.52 -13.64
N HIS A 750 -23.91 -5.83 -12.99
CA HIS A 750 -23.25 -7.12 -13.15
C HIS A 750 -23.81 -8.09 -12.11
N LEU A 751 -24.56 -9.08 -12.63
CA LEU A 751 -24.95 -10.30 -11.96
C LEU A 751 -23.70 -11.16 -11.71
N LEU A 752 -23.49 -11.55 -10.46
CA LEU A 752 -22.76 -12.76 -10.11
C LEU A 752 -23.65 -13.54 -9.14
N ASP A 753 -23.99 -14.74 -9.55
CA ASP A 753 -24.63 -15.80 -8.77
C ASP A 753 -24.28 -17.12 -9.47
N PRO A 754 -24.13 -18.27 -8.79
CA PRO A 754 -24.00 -18.52 -7.35
C PRO A 754 -22.60 -19.01 -6.92
#